data_AF-W6ZZ19-F1
#
_entry.id   AF-W6ZZ19-F1
#
_cell.length_a   1.000
_cell.length_b   1.000
_cell.length_c   1.000
_cell.angle_alpha   90.00
_cell.angle_beta   90.00
_cell.angle_gamma   90.00
#
_symmetry.space_group_name_H-M   'P 1'
#
loop_
_entity.id
_entity.type
_entity.pdbx_description
1 polymer ?
#
loop_
_entity_poly.entity_id
_entity_poly.type
_entity_poly.pdbx_seq_one_letter_code
_entity_poly.pdbx_strand_id
1 'polypeptide(L)'
;MSNAKKEKGKNEADLVDKLNYKNLSDVTLHELTCLKPNRQVYLKRGGTFFLSSREEALSVLKEKSQNREKYRNPDRSYPPRKKRSIKNERKEFPGLKSYTGGGGKTTKREKLGIEALHRLCGKGPVGGHTVRGGQKGTNKVTFLHALKGRCSKMIRISTPCRKNPTQKQYRHCSIVGQVRSSPSSSDLHQVDPCFDYPGFSFTVLEESQQEGNHSRIGIIKTPRGEIETPNFLFCATKGCMKSTPINFVKDCKTQIILSNTFHLLIHPKPHVIFQLGGLHKFMNWQGPVLTDSGGYQLFSMAFGSVSDEIKRKSRRSTGRTGRSGRTGGAGAAGCTATPVAASGSKMATSSTPQPRRGDIIVKIREQGALYKSYHDGSLDMLTPENSIQAQYLLGSDFAVVLDECTPYHIEREYTERSMHRSHRWYIRCLLEFQKAMSMPNYHSYLNELHNKKYGVKDKWREREANRQALYGIIQGGIYTDLRMKSCQVVCNLPFFGLCIGGCLGKDKQMMYSVIEKTMWFVREEGSAGKANRIGSTLVGSSKPVHLLGIGQIKDIFFGVRQGIDTFDCVIPTRLARHGYYLCTVKTIKDVEEKLHKCIKNEYIKIKSRIHEMDPNPLEEDCPCYTCANYSRAYLNHLYKINDNLLGTLLTIHNVCYMNRLMEDIREGIRRGRLDEVEGRWVR
;
A
#
# COMPACT_ATOMS: atom_id res chain seq x y z
N MET A 1 -25.55 -11.41 27.82
CA MET A 1 -24.85 -10.09 27.81
C MET A 1 -23.62 -10.00 26.88
N SER A 2 -23.09 -11.11 26.33
CA SER A 2 -21.92 -11.10 25.41
C SER A 2 -22.26 -10.76 23.95
N ASN A 3 -23.48 -11.06 23.49
CA ASN A 3 -23.91 -10.78 22.10
C ASN A 3 -24.28 -9.31 21.85
N ALA A 4 -24.96 -8.64 22.80
CA ALA A 4 -25.34 -7.22 22.67
C ALA A 4 -24.14 -6.25 22.65
N LYS A 5 -23.02 -6.58 23.31
CA LYS A 5 -21.77 -5.80 23.22
C LYS A 5 -21.06 -5.99 21.87
N LYS A 6 -21.17 -7.16 21.24
CA LYS A 6 -20.65 -7.42 19.89
C LYS A 6 -21.49 -6.70 18.81
N GLU A 7 -22.81 -6.66 18.96
CA GLU A 7 -23.70 -5.93 18.04
C GLU A 7 -23.53 -4.41 18.13
N LYS A 8 -23.46 -3.83 19.34
CA LYS A 8 -23.16 -2.38 19.51
C LYS A 8 -21.82 -1.96 18.89
N GLY A 9 -20.80 -2.82 18.97
CA GLY A 9 -19.48 -2.55 18.38
C GLY A 9 -19.45 -2.63 16.84
N LYS A 10 -20.29 -3.47 16.22
CA LYS A 10 -20.49 -3.49 14.76
C LYS A 10 -21.25 -2.25 14.29
N ASN A 11 -22.33 -1.90 14.98
CA ASN A 11 -23.21 -0.78 14.60
C ASN A 11 -22.49 0.59 14.67
N GLU A 12 -21.55 0.76 15.61
CA GLU A 12 -20.76 1.99 15.72
C GLU A 12 -19.70 2.12 14.61
N ALA A 13 -19.05 1.03 14.19
CA ALA A 13 -18.08 1.06 13.10
C ALA A 13 -18.77 1.44 11.77
N ASP A 14 -19.94 0.85 11.52
CA ASP A 14 -20.77 1.18 10.36
C ASP A 14 -21.27 2.63 10.41
N LEU A 15 -21.58 3.16 11.60
CA LEU A 15 -21.99 4.56 11.79
C LEU A 15 -20.84 5.54 11.55
N VAL A 16 -19.62 5.23 12.02
CA VAL A 16 -18.42 6.03 11.70
C VAL A 16 -18.21 6.06 10.20
N ASP A 17 -18.30 4.91 9.52
CA ASP A 17 -18.15 4.83 8.07
C ASP A 17 -19.23 5.65 7.34
N LYS A 18 -20.48 5.68 7.83
CA LYS A 18 -21.57 6.51 7.29
C LYS A 18 -21.39 8.01 7.49
N LEU A 19 -20.73 8.40 8.58
CA LEU A 19 -20.51 9.80 8.93
C LEU A 19 -19.29 10.40 8.23
N ASN A 20 -18.29 9.57 7.94
CA ASN A 20 -17.09 10.03 7.26
C ASN A 20 -17.42 10.63 5.88
N TYR A 21 -16.77 11.74 5.56
CA TYR A 21 -16.91 12.53 4.32
C TYR A 21 -18.24 13.27 4.13
N LYS A 22 -19.21 13.13 5.04
CA LYS A 22 -20.39 14.00 5.02
C LYS A 22 -19.95 15.44 5.24
N ASN A 23 -20.61 16.38 4.56
CA ASN A 23 -20.48 17.76 4.98
C ASN A 23 -20.99 17.85 6.41
N LEU A 24 -20.32 18.65 7.24
CA LEU A 24 -20.76 18.93 8.60
C LEU A 24 -22.18 19.52 8.63
N SER A 25 -22.66 20.11 7.53
CA SER A 25 -24.06 20.53 7.37
C SER A 25 -25.06 19.38 7.29
N ASP A 26 -24.62 18.19 6.89
CA ASP A 26 -25.45 17.04 6.53
C ASP A 26 -25.43 15.96 7.62
N VAL A 27 -24.76 16.25 8.75
CA VAL A 27 -24.64 15.40 9.92
C VAL A 27 -25.58 15.88 11.02
N THR A 28 -26.37 14.96 11.57
CA THR A 28 -27.28 15.26 12.67
C THR A 28 -26.59 15.11 14.03
N LEU A 29 -27.10 15.86 15.02
CA LEU A 29 -26.67 15.72 16.42
C LEU A 29 -26.86 14.27 16.91
N HIS A 30 -27.95 13.62 16.49
CA HIS A 30 -28.26 12.24 16.86
C HIS A 30 -27.19 11.26 16.37
N GLU A 31 -26.81 11.33 15.10
CA GLU A 31 -25.76 10.45 14.54
C GLU A 31 -24.43 10.60 15.28
N LEU A 32 -24.02 11.82 15.66
CA LEU A 32 -22.80 12.04 16.44
C LEU A 32 -22.92 11.57 17.89
N THR A 33 -24.08 11.76 18.53
CA THR A 33 -24.28 11.29 19.92
C THR A 33 -24.20 9.78 20.06
N CYS A 34 -24.49 9.03 18.99
CA CYS A 34 -24.39 7.57 18.91
C CYS A 34 -22.94 7.05 18.82
N LEU A 35 -21.96 7.92 18.57
CA LEU A 35 -20.55 7.59 18.66
C LEU A 35 -20.07 7.58 20.12
N LYS A 36 -19.03 6.80 20.43
CA LYS A 36 -18.33 6.92 21.72
C LYS A 36 -17.63 8.27 21.85
N PRO A 37 -17.43 8.77 23.08
CA PRO A 37 -16.79 10.05 23.33
C PRO A 37 -15.48 10.25 22.53
N ASN A 38 -14.49 9.38 22.72
CA ASN A 38 -13.20 9.53 22.04
C ASN A 38 -13.18 9.03 20.58
N ARG A 39 -14.34 8.95 19.92
CA ARG A 39 -14.42 8.46 18.54
C ARG A 39 -14.19 9.61 17.58
N GLN A 40 -13.29 9.38 16.65
CA GLN A 40 -12.96 10.32 15.59
C GLN A 40 -13.80 10.05 14.34
N VAL A 41 -14.32 11.13 13.75
CA VAL A 41 -15.03 11.14 12.47
C VAL A 41 -14.46 12.23 11.56
N TYR A 42 -14.48 11.97 10.27
CA TYR A 42 -13.87 12.82 9.25
C TYR A 42 -14.98 13.56 8.53
N LEU A 43 -15.11 14.86 8.75
CA LEU A 43 -16.22 15.65 8.20
C LEU A 43 -15.68 16.68 7.22
N LYS A 44 -16.51 17.09 6.26
CA LYS A 44 -16.18 18.14 5.29
C LYS A 44 -16.75 19.48 5.77
N ARG A 45 -15.94 20.53 5.82
CA ARG A 45 -16.38 21.91 6.09
C ARG A 45 -15.80 22.83 5.02
N GLY A 46 -16.68 23.42 4.22
CA GLY A 46 -16.29 24.43 3.23
C GLY A 46 -15.33 23.91 2.14
N GLY A 47 -15.48 22.65 1.70
CA GLY A 47 -14.55 22.06 0.74
C GLY A 47 -13.44 21.22 1.38
N THR A 48 -13.05 21.55 2.62
CA THR A 48 -11.90 20.97 3.30
C THR A 48 -12.30 19.82 4.22
N PHE A 49 -11.51 18.76 4.24
CA PHE A 49 -11.68 17.63 5.16
C PHE A 49 -10.95 17.91 6.47
N PHE A 50 -11.59 17.64 7.61
CA PHE A 50 -10.95 17.73 8.92
C PHE A 50 -11.33 16.53 9.78
N LEU A 51 -10.37 16.13 10.62
CA LEU A 51 -10.58 15.10 11.62
C LEU A 51 -11.19 15.75 12.85
N SER A 52 -12.44 15.41 13.16
CA SER A 52 -13.14 15.95 14.33
C SER A 52 -13.28 14.85 15.38
N SER A 53 -12.98 15.17 16.64
CA SER A 53 -13.51 14.35 17.74
C SER A 53 -15.04 14.44 17.74
N ARG A 54 -15.72 13.44 18.29
CA ARG A 54 -17.18 13.51 18.48
C ARG A 54 -17.57 14.77 19.25
N GLU A 55 -16.88 15.09 20.33
CA GLU A 55 -17.18 16.27 21.17
C GLU A 55 -17.04 17.58 20.38
N GLU A 56 -16.04 17.66 19.51
CA GLU A 56 -15.81 18.80 18.64
C GLU A 56 -16.83 18.89 17.50
N ALA A 57 -17.22 17.77 16.91
CA ALA A 57 -18.29 17.75 15.90
C ALA A 57 -19.63 18.17 16.53
N LEU A 58 -19.87 17.75 17.78
CA LEU A 58 -21.01 18.14 18.58
C LEU A 58 -20.97 19.63 18.97
N SER A 59 -19.80 20.20 19.31
CA SER A 59 -19.70 21.63 19.65
C SER A 59 -20.02 22.50 18.43
N VAL A 60 -19.49 22.19 17.25
CA VAL A 60 -19.75 22.97 16.03
C VAL A 60 -21.22 22.86 15.59
N LEU A 61 -21.86 21.69 15.73
CA LEU A 61 -23.30 21.56 15.45
C LEU A 61 -24.16 22.34 16.46
N LYS A 62 -23.78 22.36 17.74
CA LYS A 62 -24.49 23.12 18.78
C LYS A 62 -24.39 24.63 18.56
N GLU A 63 -23.22 25.14 18.14
CA GLU A 63 -23.04 26.53 17.75
C GLU A 63 -23.94 26.91 16.56
N LYS A 64 -24.09 26.03 15.57
CA LYS A 64 -25.02 26.24 14.45
C LYS A 64 -26.49 26.27 14.88
N SER A 65 -26.91 25.39 15.79
CA SER A 65 -28.29 25.41 16.30
C SER A 65 -28.58 26.67 17.11
N GLN A 66 -27.63 27.10 17.95
CA GLN A 66 -27.74 28.34 18.74
C GLN A 66 -27.73 29.60 17.87
N ASN A 67 -26.93 29.62 16.79
CA ASN A 67 -26.95 30.71 15.82
C ASN A 67 -28.24 30.70 14.98
N ARG A 68 -28.82 29.55 14.65
CA ARG A 68 -30.16 29.48 14.02
C ARG A 68 -31.27 29.99 14.93
N GLU A 69 -31.16 29.81 16.25
CA GLU A 69 -32.09 30.38 17.24
C GLU A 69 -31.88 31.88 17.44
N LYS A 70 -30.64 32.38 17.40
CA LYS A 70 -30.33 33.82 17.48
C LYS A 70 -30.88 34.65 16.31
N TYR A 71 -31.10 34.04 15.13
CA TYR A 71 -31.70 34.68 13.96
C TYR A 71 -33.19 34.39 13.77
N ARG A 72 -33.84 33.71 14.73
CA ARG A 72 -35.30 33.70 14.84
C ARG A 72 -35.74 34.99 15.54
N ASN A 73 -35.81 36.07 14.75
CA ASN A 73 -36.43 37.30 15.21
C ASN A 73 -37.94 37.04 15.44
N PRO A 74 -38.50 37.23 16.66
CA PRO A 74 -39.93 37.02 16.91
C PRO A 74 -40.84 38.02 16.21
N ASP A 75 -40.30 39.15 15.74
CA ASP A 75 -41.08 40.30 15.22
C ASP A 75 -40.84 40.60 13.73
N ARG A 76 -41.17 39.65 12.86
CA ARG A 76 -41.45 39.97 11.44
C ARG A 76 -42.71 39.27 10.95
N SER A 77 -43.84 39.95 11.08
CA SER A 77 -45.02 39.71 10.26
C SER A 77 -44.68 40.01 8.79
N TYR A 78 -44.58 39.00 7.95
CA TYR A 78 -44.55 39.18 6.50
C TYR A 78 -45.98 39.17 5.94
N PRO A 79 -46.31 40.05 4.97
CA PRO A 79 -47.63 40.06 4.34
C PRO A 79 -47.83 38.81 3.47
N PRO A 80 -49.07 38.38 3.23
CA PRO A 80 -49.35 37.14 2.49
C PRO A 80 -48.84 37.26 1.04
N ARG A 81 -47.92 36.38 0.66
CA ARG A 81 -47.48 36.26 -0.74
C ARG A 81 -48.62 35.69 -1.59
N LYS A 82 -49.10 36.49 -2.53
CA LYS A 82 -50.03 36.11 -3.61
C LYS A 82 -49.50 34.87 -4.35
N LYS A 83 -50.35 33.85 -4.50
CA LYS A 83 -50.14 32.73 -5.43
C LYS A 83 -50.04 33.30 -6.85
N ARG A 84 -48.85 33.28 -7.45
CA ARG A 84 -48.70 33.38 -8.91
C ARG A 84 -48.51 31.98 -9.46
N SER A 85 -49.46 31.54 -10.26
CA SER A 85 -49.37 30.39 -11.15
C SER A 85 -48.24 30.63 -12.14
N ILE A 86 -47.31 29.69 -12.23
CA ILE A 86 -46.37 29.61 -13.35
C ILE A 86 -46.77 28.39 -14.16
N LYS A 87 -47.15 28.65 -15.40
CA LYS A 87 -47.60 27.71 -16.41
C LYS A 87 -46.46 26.75 -16.77
N ASN A 88 -46.81 25.47 -16.93
CA ASN A 88 -45.99 24.48 -17.60
C ASN A 88 -45.89 24.85 -19.09
N GLU A 89 -44.71 25.21 -19.57
CA GLU A 89 -44.36 25.10 -20.98
C GLU A 89 -43.46 23.88 -21.17
N ARG A 90 -44.04 22.85 -21.79
CA ARG A 90 -43.31 21.74 -22.40
C ARG A 90 -42.53 22.30 -23.59
N LYS A 91 -41.22 22.07 -23.63
CA LYS A 91 -40.47 21.95 -24.89
C LYS A 91 -40.03 20.51 -25.02
N GLU A 92 -40.64 19.82 -25.98
CA GLU A 92 -40.19 18.54 -26.50
C GLU A 92 -38.88 18.73 -27.27
N PHE A 93 -37.97 17.74 -27.20
CA PHE A 93 -37.16 17.35 -28.34
C PHE A 93 -37.19 15.82 -28.48
N PRO A 94 -37.22 15.29 -29.72
CA PRO A 94 -37.73 13.96 -30.04
C PRO A 94 -36.62 12.91 -30.19
N GLY A 95 -37.00 11.64 -30.02
CA GLY A 95 -36.32 10.50 -30.64
C GLY A 95 -35.69 9.49 -29.69
N LEU A 96 -36.47 8.52 -29.21
CA LEU A 96 -36.32 7.13 -29.65
C LEU A 96 -37.52 6.29 -29.20
N LYS A 97 -38.08 5.55 -30.17
CA LYS A 97 -39.31 4.77 -30.05
C LYS A 97 -39.13 3.52 -29.19
N SER A 98 -40.19 3.24 -28.45
CA SER A 98 -40.55 1.98 -27.82
C SER A 98 -40.68 0.80 -28.79
N TYR A 99 -40.39 -0.40 -28.31
CA TYR A 99 -41.24 -1.56 -28.57
C TYR A 99 -41.56 -2.29 -27.26
N THR A 100 -42.86 -2.48 -27.04
CA THR A 100 -43.52 -3.15 -25.92
C THR A 100 -44.01 -4.54 -26.32
N GLY A 101 -44.19 -5.41 -25.32
CA GLY A 101 -45.14 -6.53 -25.34
C GLY A 101 -44.59 -7.75 -24.60
N GLY A 102 -45.28 -8.44 -23.68
CA GLY A 102 -46.64 -8.31 -23.14
C GLY A 102 -47.06 -9.62 -22.43
N GLY A 103 -47.88 -9.51 -21.36
CA GLY A 103 -48.79 -10.53 -20.78
C GLY A 103 -48.17 -11.72 -20.02
N GLY A 104 -48.69 -12.23 -18.89
CA GLY A 104 -49.87 -11.94 -18.10
C GLY A 104 -50.15 -13.06 -17.06
N LYS A 105 -51.06 -12.79 -16.10
CA LYS A 105 -51.88 -13.68 -15.23
C LYS A 105 -51.40 -14.06 -13.79
N THR A 106 -51.94 -13.28 -12.82
CA THR A 106 -52.78 -13.65 -11.64
C THR A 106 -52.76 -15.09 -11.08
N THR A 107 -52.67 -15.33 -9.75
CA THR A 107 -53.83 -15.38 -8.81
C THR A 107 -53.46 -15.61 -7.31
N LYS A 108 -54.29 -15.06 -6.40
CA LYS A 108 -54.76 -15.45 -5.03
C LYS A 108 -53.76 -15.88 -3.92
N ARG A 109 -53.65 -15.18 -2.77
CA ARG A 109 -54.48 -15.16 -1.51
C ARG A 109 -54.35 -16.45 -0.65
N GLU A 110 -53.75 -16.38 0.55
CA GLU A 110 -54.40 -16.72 1.85
C GLU A 110 -53.50 -16.53 3.10
N LYS A 111 -54.17 -16.33 4.24
CA LYS A 111 -53.70 -16.02 5.60
C LYS A 111 -53.48 -17.29 6.45
N LEU A 112 -53.01 -17.09 7.69
CA LEU A 112 -52.99 -17.96 8.91
C LEU A 112 -51.58 -18.52 9.21
N GLY A 113 -51.08 -18.62 10.44
CA GLY A 113 -51.59 -18.46 11.80
C GLY A 113 -50.50 -19.01 12.75
N ILE A 114 -50.45 -18.52 13.98
CA ILE A 114 -49.46 -18.87 15.03
C ILE A 114 -49.93 -20.11 15.81
N GLU A 115 -49.00 -21.00 16.20
CA GLU A 115 -48.95 -21.97 17.34
C GLU A 115 -48.16 -23.24 16.91
N ALA A 116 -47.44 -24.04 17.71
CA ALA A 116 -46.97 -24.06 19.09
C ALA A 116 -45.88 -25.17 19.21
N LEU A 117 -45.18 -25.21 20.36
CA LEU A 117 -44.17 -26.19 20.77
C LEU A 117 -44.71 -27.65 20.90
N HIS A 118 -43.87 -28.69 20.76
CA HIS A 118 -43.24 -29.45 21.88
C HIS A 118 -42.54 -30.78 21.47
N ARG A 119 -41.35 -31.00 22.06
CA ARG A 119 -40.68 -32.25 22.56
C ARG A 119 -40.41 -33.47 21.63
N LEU A 120 -39.20 -34.03 21.76
CA LEU A 120 -38.97 -35.35 22.36
C LEU A 120 -37.48 -35.60 22.74
N CYS A 121 -37.30 -36.39 23.79
CA CYS A 121 -36.10 -36.62 24.61
C CYS A 121 -35.22 -37.81 24.17
N GLY A 122 -34.02 -37.90 24.77
CA GLY A 122 -33.32 -39.15 25.13
C GLY A 122 -31.86 -39.18 24.66
N LYS A 123 -30.84 -39.70 25.36
CA LYS A 123 -30.63 -40.40 26.65
C LYS A 123 -29.13 -40.23 27.02
N GLY A 124 -28.77 -40.36 28.31
CA GLY A 124 -27.38 -40.51 28.81
C GLY A 124 -26.75 -41.88 28.48
N PRO A 125 -25.62 -42.34 29.08
CA PRO A 125 -25.24 -42.25 30.52
C PRO A 125 -23.75 -41.87 30.81
N VAL A 126 -23.38 -41.24 31.95
CA VAL A 126 -23.00 -41.70 33.34
C VAL A 126 -21.57 -42.27 33.54
N GLY A 127 -20.85 -41.71 34.54
CA GLY A 127 -19.72 -42.30 35.29
C GLY A 127 -18.55 -41.31 35.50
N GLY A 128 -17.96 -41.02 36.66
CA GLY A 128 -18.05 -41.46 38.05
C GLY A 128 -16.84 -40.88 38.84
N HIS A 129 -17.04 -40.57 40.13
CA HIS A 129 -16.13 -40.28 41.28
C HIS A 129 -14.59 -40.51 41.15
N THR A 130 -13.64 -39.90 41.90
CA THR A 130 -13.56 -39.58 43.35
C THR A 130 -12.25 -38.82 43.69
N VAL A 131 -12.18 -38.32 44.94
CA VAL A 131 -11.22 -37.44 45.64
C VAL A 131 -9.93 -38.13 46.16
N ARG A 132 -8.83 -37.35 46.35
CA ARG A 132 -7.77 -37.42 47.42
C ARG A 132 -6.79 -36.24 47.19
N GLY A 133 -6.21 -35.47 48.12
CA GLY A 133 -6.04 -35.51 49.59
C GLY A 133 -4.57 -35.18 49.94
N GLY A 134 -4.29 -34.24 50.86
CA GLY A 134 -2.98 -34.04 51.56
C GLY A 134 -2.24 -32.71 51.30
N GLN A 135 -2.32 -31.70 52.19
CA GLN A 135 -1.43 -31.38 53.35
C GLN A 135 -0.02 -30.84 52.97
N LYS A 136 0.26 -29.54 53.17
CA LYS A 136 0.77 -28.82 54.37
C LYS A 136 2.31 -28.79 54.42
N GLY A 137 2.86 -27.57 54.57
CA GLY A 137 4.28 -27.33 54.81
C GLY A 137 4.60 -25.84 54.84
N THR A 138 4.38 -25.21 55.99
CA THR A 138 4.82 -23.86 56.34
C THR A 138 6.30 -23.85 56.71
N ASN A 139 7.03 -22.78 56.40
CA ASN A 139 8.04 -22.22 57.30
C ASN A 139 8.26 -20.72 57.03
N LYS A 140 8.04 -19.93 58.08
CA LYS A 140 8.51 -18.55 58.23
C LYS A 140 9.88 -18.60 58.88
N VAL A 141 10.82 -17.77 58.43
CA VAL A 141 11.85 -17.17 59.30
C VAL A 141 12.02 -15.71 58.89
N THR A 142 11.86 -14.85 59.88
CA THR A 142 12.11 -13.40 59.93
C THR A 142 13.56 -13.16 60.36
N PHE A 143 14.23 -12.10 59.90
CA PHE A 143 14.99 -11.18 60.78
C PHE A 143 15.40 -9.88 60.06
N LEU A 144 15.46 -8.81 60.88
CA LEU A 144 15.57 -7.37 60.61
C LEU A 144 17.02 -6.84 60.49
N HIS A 145 17.10 -5.57 60.06
CA HIS A 145 18.04 -4.44 60.35
C HIS A 145 18.77 -3.89 59.11
N ALA A 146 19.03 -2.59 58.91
CA ALA A 146 18.63 -1.31 59.51
C ALA A 146 19.29 -0.16 58.69
N LEU A 147 18.89 1.09 58.99
CA LEU A 147 19.45 2.43 58.63
C LEU A 147 18.79 3.14 57.42
N LYS A 148 17.84 4.07 57.63
CA LYS A 148 17.93 5.49 58.10
C LYS A 148 18.67 6.40 57.09
N GLY A 149 17.97 7.27 56.35
CA GLY A 149 17.72 8.67 56.75
C GLY A 149 16.78 9.37 55.76
N ARG A 150 15.55 9.70 56.20
CA ARG A 150 15.03 11.07 56.49
C ARG A 150 15.08 12.06 55.31
N CYS A 151 13.91 12.32 54.72
CA CYS A 151 13.26 13.63 54.92
C CYS A 151 11.75 13.53 54.68
N SER A 152 11.04 14.32 55.46
CA SER A 152 9.67 14.15 55.89
C SER A 152 8.77 15.16 55.19
N LYS A 153 7.54 14.78 54.83
CA LYS A 153 6.34 15.49 55.31
C LYS A 153 5.06 14.69 55.04
N MET A 154 4.57 14.18 56.16
CA MET A 154 3.19 14.04 56.62
C MET A 154 2.16 13.23 55.82
N ILE A 155 1.64 12.28 56.58
CA ILE A 155 0.62 11.28 56.35
C ILE A 155 -0.59 11.63 57.25
N ARG A 156 -1.81 11.33 56.80
CA ARG A 156 -2.94 10.72 57.56
C ARG A 156 -3.81 9.99 56.50
N ILE A 157 -3.91 8.66 56.34
CA ILE A 157 -4.32 7.51 57.21
C ILE A 157 -5.70 7.79 57.84
N SER A 158 -6.78 6.99 57.74
CA SER A 158 -6.98 5.51 57.78
C SER A 158 -8.47 5.18 57.45
N THR A 159 -8.84 4.23 56.54
CA THR A 159 -9.16 2.76 56.71
C THR A 159 -10.57 2.40 57.26
N PRO A 160 -11.07 1.12 57.26
CA PRO A 160 -10.66 -0.15 56.59
C PRO A 160 -11.81 -1.09 56.06
N CYS A 161 -11.38 -2.18 55.35
CA CYS A 161 -11.91 -3.57 55.37
C CYS A 161 -13.20 -3.93 54.57
N ARG A 162 -13.37 -5.11 53.94
CA ARG A 162 -12.85 -6.49 54.19
C ARG A 162 -13.04 -7.43 52.95
N LYS A 163 -12.03 -8.29 52.66
CA LYS A 163 -12.05 -9.74 52.24
C LYS A 163 -12.75 -10.17 50.93
N ASN A 164 -12.35 -11.16 50.11
CA ASN A 164 -11.26 -12.18 50.10
C ASN A 164 -11.17 -12.84 48.66
N PRO A 165 -10.26 -13.80 48.40
CA PRO A 165 -9.59 -14.04 47.10
C PRO A 165 -10.12 -15.22 46.28
N THR A 166 -9.80 -15.24 44.96
CA THR A 166 -9.26 -16.38 44.17
C THR A 166 -9.33 -16.09 42.67
N GLN A 167 -8.20 -16.03 41.97
CA GLN A 167 -7.93 -16.65 40.64
C GLN A 167 -6.67 -16.06 39.99
N LYS A 168 -5.69 -16.94 39.73
CA LYS A 168 -4.57 -16.70 38.83
C LYS A 168 -5.12 -16.54 37.41
N GLN A 169 -4.85 -15.40 36.76
CA GLN A 169 -4.92 -15.26 35.32
C GLN A 169 -3.92 -14.20 34.85
N TYR A 170 -3.22 -14.52 33.77
CA TYR A 170 -2.25 -13.69 33.05
C TYR A 170 -2.64 -12.21 33.00
N ARG A 171 -1.83 -11.33 33.59
CA ARG A 171 -2.01 -9.88 33.45
C ARG A 171 -1.38 -9.41 32.15
N HIS A 172 -2.23 -9.21 31.13
CA HIS A 172 -1.99 -8.19 30.11
C HIS A 172 -1.84 -6.84 30.81
N CYS A 173 -0.68 -6.20 30.66
CA CYS A 173 -0.46 -4.85 31.14
C CYS A 173 -1.04 -3.87 30.12
N SER A 174 -2.33 -3.54 30.26
CA SER A 174 -2.96 -2.40 29.57
C SER A 174 -2.50 -1.12 30.27
N ILE A 175 -1.41 -0.51 29.80
CA ILE A 175 -1.02 0.82 30.28
C ILE A 175 -1.82 1.84 29.48
N VAL A 176 -2.99 2.20 30.01
CA VAL A 176 -3.66 3.46 29.69
C VAL A 176 -2.93 4.53 30.50
N GLY A 177 -2.01 5.25 29.86
CA GLY A 177 -1.39 6.42 30.46
C GLY A 177 -2.43 7.54 30.59
N GLN A 178 -2.72 7.95 31.82
CA GLN A 178 -3.38 9.22 32.11
C GLN A 178 -2.47 10.36 31.64
N VAL A 179 -2.82 11.00 30.53
CA VAL A 179 -2.33 12.34 30.19
C VAL A 179 -3.12 13.30 31.08
N ARG A 180 -2.46 13.88 32.10
CA ARG A 180 -3.00 15.00 32.88
C ARG A 180 -2.61 16.32 32.18
N SER A 181 -3.52 17.28 32.34
CA SER A 181 -3.58 18.68 31.85
C SER A 181 -3.74 18.90 30.34
N SER A 182 -4.96 19.31 30.01
CA SER A 182 -5.49 19.77 28.73
C SER A 182 -4.75 20.98 28.17
N PRO A 183 -4.45 21.04 26.86
CA PRO A 183 -4.27 22.31 26.17
C PRO A 183 -5.62 23.03 26.09
N SER A 184 -5.59 24.35 26.18
CA SER A 184 -6.74 25.24 25.99
C SER A 184 -7.41 25.01 24.63
N SER A 185 -8.72 25.27 24.56
CA SER A 185 -9.63 25.00 23.46
C SER A 185 -9.43 25.84 22.18
N SER A 186 -8.20 26.13 21.80
CA SER A 186 -7.85 26.95 20.62
C SER A 186 -6.97 26.23 19.57
N ASP A 187 -6.50 25.00 19.84
CA ASP A 187 -5.66 24.26 18.89
C ASP A 187 -6.51 23.40 17.94
N LEU A 188 -7.06 24.04 16.93
CA LEU A 188 -7.61 23.36 15.75
C LEU A 188 -6.49 22.55 15.07
N HIS A 189 -6.58 21.22 15.04
CA HIS A 189 -5.76 20.39 14.14
C HIS A 189 -6.26 20.57 12.69
N GLN A 190 -6.07 21.76 12.13
CA GLN A 190 -6.21 21.99 10.70
C GLN A 190 -4.96 21.43 10.01
N VAL A 191 -5.18 20.61 8.98
CA VAL A 191 -4.12 20.34 8.00
C VAL A 191 -3.87 21.66 7.28
N ASP A 192 -2.65 22.16 7.34
CA ASP A 192 -2.27 23.36 6.59
C ASP A 192 -2.58 23.12 5.11
N PRO A 193 -3.39 23.98 4.45
CA PRO A 193 -3.70 23.83 3.03
C PRO A 193 -2.46 23.90 2.13
N CYS A 194 -1.31 24.36 2.65
CA CYS A 194 -0.05 24.37 1.92
C CYS A 194 1.05 23.67 2.75
N PHE A 195 1.43 22.45 2.35
CA PHE A 195 2.69 21.89 2.79
C PHE A 195 3.80 22.46 1.89
N ASP A 196 4.72 23.19 2.50
CA ASP A 196 6.01 23.42 1.86
C ASP A 196 6.80 22.11 1.86
N TYR A 197 7.46 21.82 0.74
CA TYR A 197 8.37 20.69 0.59
C TYR A 197 9.76 21.25 0.28
N PRO A 198 10.52 21.73 1.30
CA PRO A 198 11.75 22.47 1.07
C PRO A 198 12.79 21.66 0.29
N GLY A 199 13.24 22.21 -0.83
CA GLY A 199 14.19 21.56 -1.73
C GLY A 199 13.59 20.51 -2.67
N PHE A 200 12.25 20.43 -2.75
CA PHE A 200 11.54 19.62 -3.73
C PHE A 200 10.73 20.49 -4.69
N SER A 201 10.78 20.17 -5.97
CA SER A 201 9.92 20.79 -6.98
C SER A 201 9.67 19.83 -8.13
N PHE A 202 8.58 20.03 -8.86
CA PHE A 202 8.34 19.36 -10.12
C PHE A 202 8.01 20.39 -11.21
N THR A 203 8.80 20.35 -12.26
CA THR A 203 8.66 21.24 -13.41
C THR A 203 8.40 20.40 -14.64
N VAL A 204 7.26 20.60 -15.28
CA VAL A 204 6.99 20.08 -16.62
C VAL A 204 7.74 20.96 -17.62
N LEU A 205 8.59 20.35 -18.43
CA LEU A 205 9.40 21.03 -19.45
C LEU A 205 8.69 21.02 -20.80
N GLU A 206 8.04 19.91 -21.13
CA GLU A 206 7.43 19.69 -22.44
C GLU A 206 6.24 18.74 -22.31
N GLU A 207 5.19 18.99 -23.07
CA GLU A 207 4.03 18.10 -23.20
C GLU A 207 3.77 17.81 -24.68
N SER A 208 3.34 16.59 -24.99
CA SER A 208 3.00 16.20 -26.34
C SER A 208 1.87 17.06 -26.89
N GLN A 209 2.02 17.51 -28.14
CA GLN A 209 1.01 18.28 -28.86
C GLN A 209 0.06 17.38 -29.67
N GLN A 210 0.27 16.06 -29.66
CA GLN A 210 -0.56 15.11 -30.39
C GLN A 210 -1.87 14.86 -29.64
N GLU A 211 -2.99 14.91 -30.36
CA GLU A 211 -4.31 14.66 -29.80
C GLU A 211 -4.40 13.27 -29.14
N GLY A 212 -4.93 13.22 -27.91
CA GLY A 212 -5.05 11.99 -27.12
C GLY A 212 -3.73 11.47 -26.52
N ASN A 213 -2.59 12.09 -26.79
CA ASN A 213 -1.31 11.77 -26.18
C ASN A 213 -0.96 12.82 -25.11
N HIS A 214 -1.03 12.44 -23.84
CA HIS A 214 -0.74 13.31 -22.70
C HIS A 214 0.66 13.10 -22.13
N SER A 215 1.58 12.49 -22.91
CA SER A 215 2.96 12.31 -22.48
C SER A 215 3.66 13.63 -22.25
N ARG A 216 4.56 13.64 -21.27
CA ARG A 216 5.26 14.84 -20.83
C ARG A 216 6.64 14.54 -20.30
N ILE A 217 7.53 15.51 -20.48
CA ILE A 217 8.89 15.52 -19.94
C ILE A 217 8.91 16.50 -18.79
N GLY A 218 9.51 16.10 -17.68
CA GLY A 218 9.66 16.96 -16.52
C GLY A 218 10.92 16.66 -15.73
N ILE A 219 11.18 17.49 -14.73
CA ILE A 219 12.26 17.33 -13.77
C ILE A 219 11.67 17.40 -12.37
N ILE A 220 11.88 16.33 -11.60
CA ILE A 220 11.65 16.32 -10.15
C ILE A 220 12.98 16.69 -9.48
N LYS A 221 13.04 17.85 -8.83
CA LYS A 221 14.20 18.26 -8.03
C LYS A 221 14.05 17.73 -6.61
N THR A 222 15.17 17.30 -6.04
CA THR A 222 15.28 16.86 -4.64
C THR A 222 16.59 17.35 -4.04
N PRO A 223 16.76 17.30 -2.70
CA PRO A 223 18.04 17.60 -2.06
C PRO A 223 19.21 16.68 -2.46
N ARG A 224 18.93 15.53 -3.10
CA ARG A 224 19.95 14.50 -3.45
C ARG A 224 20.13 14.30 -4.95
N GLY A 225 19.55 15.15 -5.77
CA GLY A 225 19.68 15.11 -7.21
C GLY A 225 18.36 15.32 -7.94
N GLU A 226 18.47 15.50 -9.24
CA GLU A 226 17.35 15.68 -10.15
C GLU A 226 16.95 14.34 -10.79
N ILE A 227 15.67 14.18 -11.07
CA ILE A 227 15.09 13.00 -11.72
C ILE A 227 14.37 13.47 -12.97
N GLU A 228 14.78 12.99 -14.13
CA GLU A 228 14.12 13.26 -15.39
C GLU A 228 12.91 12.34 -15.56
N THR A 229 11.76 12.88 -15.95
CA THR A 229 10.53 12.11 -16.20
C THR A 229 10.22 12.06 -17.70
N PRO A 230 9.70 10.93 -18.24
CA PRO A 230 9.39 9.69 -17.51
C PRO A 230 10.61 8.93 -16.97
N ASN A 231 10.47 8.29 -15.80
CA ASN A 231 11.55 7.54 -15.12
C ASN A 231 11.13 6.15 -14.62
N PHE A 232 12.11 5.28 -14.38
CA PHE A 232 11.90 3.93 -13.85
C PHE A 232 12.70 3.67 -12.57
N LEU A 233 12.01 3.35 -11.49
CA LEU A 233 12.57 3.10 -10.17
C LEU A 233 12.86 1.61 -9.99
N PHE A 234 14.13 1.28 -9.76
CA PHE A 234 14.52 -0.09 -9.44
C PHE A 234 14.30 -0.41 -7.96
N CYS A 235 13.72 -1.58 -7.68
CA CYS A 235 13.46 -2.00 -6.31
C CYS A 235 14.72 -2.56 -5.62
N ALA A 236 15.31 -1.77 -4.73
CA ALA A 236 16.36 -2.17 -3.79
C ALA A 236 15.76 -2.83 -2.52
N THR A 237 15.16 -4.01 -2.67
CA THR A 237 14.51 -4.72 -1.56
C THR A 237 15.47 -4.97 -0.40
N LYS A 238 15.08 -4.52 0.81
CA LYS A 238 15.92 -4.56 2.04
C LYS A 238 17.18 -3.69 1.97
N GLY A 239 17.14 -2.57 1.25
CA GLY A 239 18.29 -1.68 1.13
C GLY A 239 19.41 -2.33 0.32
N CYS A 240 19.07 -3.07 -0.73
CA CYS A 240 20.06 -3.71 -1.58
C CYS A 240 19.48 -3.96 -2.98
N MET A 241 20.23 -3.56 -4.00
CA MET A 241 20.02 -4.00 -5.37
C MET A 241 20.44 -5.46 -5.49
N LYS A 242 19.45 -6.35 -5.55
CA LYS A 242 19.70 -7.79 -5.51
C LYS A 242 20.62 -8.23 -6.64
N SER A 243 21.68 -8.93 -6.26
CA SER A 243 22.72 -9.48 -7.13
C SER A 243 23.63 -8.46 -7.80
N THR A 244 23.61 -7.17 -7.45
CA THR A 244 24.50 -6.20 -8.11
C THR A 244 24.99 -5.11 -7.16
N PRO A 245 26.31 -4.83 -7.12
CA PRO A 245 26.84 -3.69 -6.40
C PRO A 245 26.23 -2.37 -6.89
N ILE A 246 26.01 -1.43 -5.98
CA ILE A 246 25.30 -0.18 -6.28
C ILE A 246 26.03 0.72 -7.30
N ASN A 247 27.36 0.63 -7.37
CA ASN A 247 28.16 1.41 -8.33
C ASN A 247 27.77 1.10 -9.78
N PHE A 248 27.57 -0.17 -10.13
CA PHE A 248 27.12 -0.51 -11.49
C PHE A 248 25.72 0.04 -11.80
N VAL A 249 24.84 0.14 -10.80
CA VAL A 249 23.51 0.75 -10.96
C VAL A 249 23.66 2.25 -11.26
N LYS A 250 24.61 2.92 -10.59
CA LYS A 250 24.96 4.31 -10.86
C LYS A 250 25.57 4.48 -12.26
N ASP A 251 26.49 3.60 -12.67
CA ASP A 251 27.14 3.64 -13.98
C ASP A 251 26.13 3.44 -15.13
N CYS A 252 25.03 2.73 -14.85
CA CYS A 252 23.90 2.60 -15.77
C CYS A 252 23.02 3.86 -15.86
N LYS A 253 23.41 4.99 -15.25
CA LYS A 253 22.65 6.26 -15.17
C LYS A 253 21.33 6.17 -14.39
N THR A 254 21.16 5.22 -13.46
CA THR A 254 19.97 5.22 -12.60
C THR A 254 19.93 6.51 -11.77
N GLN A 255 18.79 7.19 -11.76
CA GLN A 255 18.62 8.46 -11.01
C GLN A 255 17.94 8.25 -9.66
N ILE A 256 17.05 7.27 -9.53
CA ILE A 256 16.28 7.02 -8.30
C ILE A 256 16.05 5.52 -8.10
N ILE A 257 15.98 5.10 -6.84
CA ILE A 257 15.64 3.73 -6.45
C ILE A 257 14.47 3.68 -5.47
N LEU A 258 13.80 2.54 -5.43
CA LEU A 258 12.72 2.26 -4.49
C LEU A 258 13.17 1.25 -3.43
N SER A 259 12.90 1.52 -2.16
CA SER A 259 13.08 0.56 -1.06
C SER A 259 11.76 0.20 -0.39
N ASN A 260 11.57 -1.09 -0.12
CA ASN A 260 10.32 -1.57 0.46
C ASN A 260 10.32 -1.44 1.99
N THR A 261 9.44 -0.60 2.53
CA THR A 261 9.33 -0.32 3.96
C THR A 261 8.91 -1.56 4.73
N PHE A 262 8.00 -2.38 4.22
CA PHE A 262 7.55 -3.59 4.94
C PHE A 262 8.70 -4.56 5.26
N HIS A 263 9.61 -4.77 4.32
CA HIS A 263 10.75 -5.65 4.55
C HIS A 263 11.72 -5.07 5.57
N LEU A 264 11.92 -3.75 5.54
CA LEU A 264 12.80 -3.02 6.45
C LEU A 264 12.19 -2.85 7.85
N LEU A 265 10.85 -2.78 7.96
CA LEU A 265 10.10 -2.82 9.22
C LEU A 265 10.33 -4.12 9.99
N ILE A 266 10.43 -5.24 9.26
CA ILE A 266 10.66 -6.56 9.86
C ILE A 266 12.14 -6.77 10.17
N HIS A 267 13.02 -6.51 9.20
CA HIS A 267 14.45 -6.73 9.37
C HIS A 267 15.27 -5.90 8.36
N PRO A 268 16.26 -5.09 8.81
CA PRO A 268 16.85 -5.01 10.17
C PRO A 268 16.15 -4.04 11.13
N LYS A 269 14.97 -3.49 10.78
CA LYS A 269 14.21 -2.45 11.50
C LYS A 269 14.69 -1.01 11.23
N PRO A 270 13.79 -0.01 11.15
CA PRO A 270 14.15 1.36 10.78
C PRO A 270 15.12 2.06 11.74
N HIS A 271 14.96 1.84 13.05
CA HIS A 271 15.86 2.46 14.06
C HIS A 271 17.31 1.97 13.94
N VAL A 272 17.52 0.71 13.54
CA VAL A 272 18.87 0.19 13.28
C VAL A 272 19.46 0.90 12.07
N ILE A 273 18.72 1.03 10.98
CA ILE A 273 19.17 1.72 9.77
C ILE A 273 19.43 3.20 10.05
N PHE A 274 18.58 3.85 10.84
CA PHE A 274 18.78 5.22 11.29
C PHE A 274 20.13 5.39 12.01
N GLN A 275 20.44 4.50 12.95
CA GLN A 275 21.70 4.52 13.70
C GLN A 275 22.92 4.21 12.82
N LEU A 276 22.75 3.41 11.77
CA LEU A 276 23.78 3.16 10.75
C LEU A 276 23.95 4.32 9.75
N GLY A 277 23.18 5.39 9.89
CA GLY A 277 23.30 6.59 9.08
C GLY A 277 22.21 6.77 8.02
N GLY A 278 21.10 6.05 8.15
CA GLY A 278 19.99 6.10 7.20
C GLY A 278 20.25 5.25 5.96
N LEU A 279 19.22 5.12 5.14
CA LEU A 279 19.18 4.19 4.02
C LEU A 279 20.22 4.52 2.94
N HIS A 280 20.45 5.81 2.66
CA HIS A 280 21.51 6.26 1.74
C HIS A 280 22.89 5.75 2.13
N LYS A 281 23.31 6.00 3.38
CA LYS A 281 24.61 5.53 3.88
C LYS A 281 24.65 4.01 3.97
N PHE A 282 23.55 3.38 4.42
CA PHE A 282 23.43 1.93 4.53
C PHE A 282 23.63 1.22 3.18
N MET A 283 23.14 1.80 2.08
CA MET A 283 23.26 1.24 0.73
C MET A 283 24.49 1.74 -0.04
N ASN A 284 25.21 2.73 0.49
CA ASN A 284 26.16 3.55 -0.27
C ASN A 284 25.54 4.17 -1.54
N TRP A 285 24.29 4.66 -1.43
CA TRP A 285 23.56 5.34 -2.51
C TRP A 285 23.39 6.81 -2.17
N GLN A 286 23.88 7.70 -3.03
CA GLN A 286 23.82 9.15 -2.80
C GLN A 286 22.66 9.84 -3.53
N GLY A 287 21.97 9.14 -4.43
CA GLY A 287 20.83 9.68 -5.16
C GLY A 287 19.52 9.63 -4.37
N PRO A 288 18.43 10.12 -4.96
CA PRO A 288 17.08 10.02 -4.42
C PRO A 288 16.65 8.58 -4.10
N VAL A 289 15.88 8.41 -3.02
CA VAL A 289 15.23 7.16 -2.64
C VAL A 289 13.74 7.37 -2.37
N LEU A 290 12.90 6.55 -2.99
CA LEU A 290 11.49 6.42 -2.63
C LEU A 290 11.29 5.21 -1.72
N THR A 291 10.50 5.38 -0.66
CA THR A 291 9.99 4.25 0.14
C THR A 291 8.50 4.10 -0.06
N ASP A 292 8.05 2.85 -0.25
CA ASP A 292 6.62 2.55 -0.18
C ASP A 292 6.11 2.63 1.28
N SER A 293 4.80 2.55 1.46
CA SER A 293 4.20 2.59 2.80
C SER A 293 4.33 1.27 3.59
N GLY A 294 4.72 0.19 2.91
CA GLY A 294 4.67 -1.19 3.38
C GLY A 294 3.29 -1.85 3.34
N GLY A 295 2.22 -1.09 3.05
CA GLY A 295 0.85 -1.63 2.95
C GLY A 295 0.76 -2.68 1.84
N TYR A 296 1.18 -2.33 0.63
CA TYR A 296 1.09 -3.21 -0.53
C TYR A 296 1.72 -4.60 -0.30
N GLN A 297 2.96 -4.69 0.20
CA GLN A 297 3.61 -5.99 0.46
C GLN A 297 2.86 -6.79 1.52
N LEU A 298 2.34 -6.12 2.54
CA LEU A 298 1.56 -6.78 3.57
C LEU A 298 0.31 -7.45 2.97
N PHE A 299 -0.44 -6.72 2.13
CA PHE A 299 -1.62 -7.26 1.44
C PHE A 299 -1.27 -8.27 0.35
N SER A 300 -0.20 -8.04 -0.42
CA SER A 300 0.15 -8.90 -1.55
C SER A 300 0.80 -10.22 -1.15
N MET A 301 1.39 -10.29 0.05
CA MET A 301 1.88 -11.54 0.63
C MET A 301 0.78 -12.34 1.35
N ALA A 302 -0.24 -11.67 1.89
CA ALA A 302 -1.41 -12.31 2.46
C ALA A 302 -2.38 -12.83 1.38
N PHE A 303 -2.63 -12.02 0.35
CA PHE A 303 -3.44 -12.36 -0.81
C PHE A 303 -2.50 -12.63 -1.99
N GLY A 304 -2.06 -13.89 -2.15
CA GLY A 304 -1.13 -14.27 -3.22
C GLY A 304 -1.56 -13.84 -4.64
N SER A 305 -2.86 -13.64 -4.85
CA SER A 305 -3.45 -13.14 -6.10
C SER A 305 -3.08 -11.68 -6.42
N VAL A 306 -2.88 -10.80 -5.44
CA VAL A 306 -2.54 -9.37 -5.68
C VAL A 306 -1.14 -9.23 -6.27
N SER A 307 -0.18 -10.04 -5.77
CA SER A 307 1.16 -10.10 -6.35
C SER A 307 1.16 -10.67 -7.77
N ASP A 308 0.37 -11.72 -8.01
CA ASP A 308 0.23 -12.34 -9.34
C ASP A 308 -0.56 -11.46 -10.31
N GLU A 309 -1.44 -10.59 -9.82
CA GLU A 309 -2.25 -9.65 -10.60
C GLU A 309 -1.41 -8.49 -11.17
N ILE A 310 -0.54 -7.92 -10.34
CA ILE A 310 0.31 -6.77 -10.71
C ILE A 310 1.61 -7.23 -11.38
N LYS A 311 2.17 -8.39 -11.00
CA LYS A 311 3.46 -8.90 -11.53
C LYS A 311 3.32 -10.04 -12.55
N ARG A 312 2.09 -10.38 -12.97
CA ARG A 312 1.65 -11.47 -13.87
C ARG A 312 2.73 -12.48 -14.27
N LYS A 313 2.71 -13.66 -13.61
CA LYS A 313 3.27 -14.89 -14.18
C LYS A 313 2.35 -15.39 -15.29
N SER A 314 2.88 -15.57 -16.50
CA SER A 314 2.21 -16.32 -17.57
C SER A 314 1.85 -17.74 -17.07
N ARG A 315 0.56 -17.99 -16.77
CA ARG A 315 0.08 -19.36 -16.50
C ARG A 315 -0.07 -20.10 -17.83
N ARG A 316 0.75 -21.15 -18.01
CA ARG A 316 0.50 -22.23 -18.99
C ARG A 316 -0.86 -22.85 -18.68
N SER A 317 -1.69 -22.96 -19.71
CA SER A 317 -2.92 -23.75 -19.70
C SER A 317 -2.57 -25.24 -19.53
N THR A 318 -2.64 -25.77 -18.31
CA THR A 318 -2.78 -27.22 -18.13
C THR A 318 -4.27 -27.53 -18.17
N GLY A 319 -4.78 -27.76 -19.38
CA GLY A 319 -6.07 -28.41 -19.57
C GLY A 319 -5.98 -29.82 -19.00
N ARG A 320 -6.68 -30.06 -17.90
CA ARG A 320 -6.84 -31.39 -17.32
C ARG A 320 -8.29 -31.80 -17.59
N THR A 321 -8.53 -32.33 -18.78
CA THR A 321 -9.78 -33.03 -19.09
C THR A 321 -9.73 -34.39 -18.41
N GLY A 322 -10.58 -34.59 -17.41
CA GLY A 322 -10.88 -35.92 -16.90
C GLY A 322 -11.65 -36.71 -17.96
N ARG A 323 -11.21 -37.93 -18.25
CA ARG A 323 -12.06 -38.95 -18.85
C ARG A 323 -11.70 -40.31 -18.25
N SER A 324 -12.65 -40.83 -17.49
CA SER A 324 -12.71 -42.21 -17.01
C SER A 324 -13.01 -43.15 -18.17
N GLY A 325 -12.30 -44.29 -18.24
CA GLY A 325 -12.61 -45.39 -19.15
C GLY A 325 -11.53 -46.48 -19.17
N ARG A 326 -11.82 -47.60 -18.50
CA ARG A 326 -11.25 -48.97 -18.67
C ARG A 326 -11.24 -49.37 -20.18
N THR A 327 -10.40 -50.23 -20.77
CA THR A 327 -9.83 -51.56 -20.43
C THR A 327 -8.84 -52.02 -21.55
N GLY A 328 -7.86 -52.89 -21.21
CA GLY A 328 -7.13 -53.84 -22.10
C GLY A 328 -5.97 -53.26 -22.94
N GLY A 329 -4.82 -53.89 -23.18
CA GLY A 329 -4.22 -55.19 -22.84
C GLY A 329 -2.97 -55.42 -23.72
N ALA A 330 -1.95 -56.08 -23.17
CA ALA A 330 -0.87 -56.88 -23.80
C ALA A 330 0.33 -56.25 -24.57
N GLY A 331 1.54 -56.81 -24.27
CA GLY A 331 2.74 -56.93 -25.13
C GLY A 331 3.93 -56.00 -24.79
N ALA A 332 4.94 -56.40 -23.99
CA ALA A 332 6.19 -57.12 -24.35
C ALA A 332 7.14 -56.27 -25.26
N ALA A 333 8.47 -56.12 -25.09
CA ALA A 333 9.51 -56.75 -24.26
C ALA A 333 10.80 -55.85 -24.27
N GLY A 334 11.77 -56.13 -23.38
CA GLY A 334 13.21 -55.83 -23.64
C GLY A 334 14.08 -55.16 -22.56
N CYS A 335 14.43 -55.94 -21.52
CA CYS A 335 15.82 -56.18 -21.02
C CYS A 335 16.67 -55.01 -20.45
N THR A 336 16.82 -54.86 -19.12
CA THR A 336 17.73 -55.55 -18.14
C THR A 336 19.20 -55.10 -18.17
N ALA A 337 19.63 -54.34 -17.14
CA ALA A 337 20.75 -54.70 -16.25
C ALA A 337 20.87 -53.69 -15.08
N THR A 338 21.18 -54.25 -13.92
CA THR A 338 21.16 -53.75 -12.52
C THR A 338 22.24 -52.73 -12.12
N PRO A 339 21.99 -51.83 -11.15
CA PRO A 339 23.04 -51.15 -10.41
C PRO A 339 23.37 -51.85 -9.08
N VAL A 340 24.66 -51.88 -8.77
CA VAL A 340 25.29 -52.41 -7.55
C VAL A 340 24.87 -51.59 -6.33
N ALA A 341 24.46 -52.28 -5.26
CA ALA A 341 24.17 -51.70 -3.96
C ALA A 341 25.46 -51.43 -3.19
N ALA A 342 25.66 -50.20 -2.73
CA ALA A 342 26.59 -49.87 -1.66
C ALA A 342 25.82 -49.10 -0.58
N SER A 343 25.76 -49.71 0.60
CA SER A 343 25.17 -49.22 1.83
C SER A 343 25.98 -48.03 2.39
N GLY A 344 25.29 -46.93 2.64
CA GLY A 344 25.85 -45.75 3.31
C GLY A 344 24.73 -45.05 4.08
N SER A 345 24.86 -45.06 5.40
CA SER A 345 23.94 -44.56 6.42
C SER A 345 23.43 -43.13 6.16
N LYS A 346 22.10 -42.97 6.12
CA LYS A 346 21.45 -41.66 6.14
C LYS A 346 21.61 -41.04 7.53
N MET A 347 22.55 -40.11 7.68
CA MET A 347 22.53 -39.14 8.78
C MET A 347 21.25 -38.31 8.68
N ALA A 348 20.40 -38.42 9.69
CA ALA A 348 19.24 -37.57 9.88
C ALA A 348 19.72 -36.13 10.16
N THR A 349 19.69 -35.27 9.14
CA THR A 349 19.82 -33.83 9.35
C THR A 349 18.49 -33.30 9.85
N SER A 350 18.50 -32.77 11.07
CA SER A 350 17.38 -32.07 11.71
C SER A 350 17.03 -30.82 10.91
N SER A 351 16.18 -30.98 9.90
CA SER A 351 15.55 -29.84 9.23
C SER A 351 14.52 -29.24 10.19
N THR A 352 14.83 -28.08 10.73
CA THR A 352 13.85 -27.26 11.45
C THR A 352 12.68 -27.01 10.49
N PRO A 353 11.43 -27.30 10.87
CA PRO A 353 10.29 -27.15 9.96
C PRO A 353 10.16 -25.68 9.56
N GLN A 354 10.37 -25.37 8.28
CA GLN A 354 10.00 -24.09 7.71
C GLN A 354 8.50 -23.85 7.97
N PRO A 355 8.10 -22.73 8.59
CA PRO A 355 6.71 -22.50 8.93
C PRO A 355 5.86 -22.47 7.66
N ARG A 356 4.77 -23.25 7.67
CA ARG A 356 3.71 -23.18 6.66
C ARG A 356 3.29 -21.71 6.50
N ARG A 357 3.15 -21.21 5.26
CA ARG A 357 2.65 -19.85 4.94
C ARG A 357 1.27 -19.64 5.56
N GLY A 358 1.25 -19.23 6.83
CA GLY A 358 0.05 -18.76 7.52
C GLY A 358 -0.27 -17.33 7.14
N ASP A 359 -1.51 -16.93 7.36
CA ASP A 359 -2.03 -15.59 7.04
C ASP A 359 -1.15 -14.50 7.67
N ILE A 360 -0.34 -13.83 6.84
CA ILE A 360 0.55 -12.74 7.25
C ILE A 360 -0.28 -11.58 7.80
N ILE A 361 -1.46 -11.34 7.25
CA ILE A 361 -2.44 -10.41 7.82
C ILE A 361 -3.33 -11.18 8.78
N VAL A 362 -3.33 -10.76 10.04
CA VAL A 362 -4.23 -11.30 11.06
C VAL A 362 -5.54 -10.54 11.07
N LYS A 363 -5.50 -9.20 10.98
CA LYS A 363 -6.71 -8.36 11.00
C LYS A 363 -6.47 -6.95 10.51
N ILE A 364 -7.38 -6.42 9.71
CA ILE A 364 -7.43 -5.00 9.33
C ILE A 364 -8.42 -4.27 10.25
N ARG A 365 -8.05 -3.09 10.74
CA ARG A 365 -8.89 -2.23 11.58
C ARG A 365 -8.67 -0.77 11.21
N GLU A 366 -9.51 0.13 11.71
CA GLU A 366 -9.31 1.57 11.51
C GLU A 366 -7.93 2.04 11.99
N GLN A 367 -7.36 1.44 13.05
CA GLN A 367 -6.03 1.80 13.55
C GLN A 367 -4.90 1.48 12.56
N GLY A 368 -5.06 0.42 11.76
CA GLY A 368 -4.02 -0.13 10.90
C GLY A 368 -4.22 -1.62 10.64
N ALA A 369 -3.19 -2.28 10.11
CA ALA A 369 -3.17 -3.70 9.81
C ALA A 369 -2.32 -4.47 10.82
N LEU A 370 -2.94 -5.38 11.57
CA LEU A 370 -2.25 -6.34 12.46
C LEU A 370 -1.69 -7.46 11.61
N TYR A 371 -0.38 -7.68 11.71
CA TYR A 371 0.34 -8.65 10.90
C TYR A 371 1.26 -9.56 11.73
N LYS A 372 1.58 -10.70 11.15
CA LYS A 372 2.56 -11.65 11.64
C LYS A 372 3.85 -11.53 10.82
N SER A 373 4.96 -11.21 11.49
CA SER A 373 6.29 -11.15 10.90
C SER A 373 6.64 -12.48 10.22
N TYR A 374 7.04 -12.43 8.94
CA TYR A 374 7.52 -13.62 8.23
C TYR A 374 8.93 -14.05 8.67
N HIS A 375 9.62 -13.24 9.47
CA HIS A 375 10.99 -13.52 9.92
C HIS A 375 11.01 -14.38 11.19
N ASP A 376 10.21 -14.02 12.18
CA ASP A 376 10.21 -14.64 13.52
C ASP A 376 8.80 -15.00 14.03
N GLY A 377 7.75 -14.71 13.27
CA GLY A 377 6.37 -14.98 13.66
C GLY A 377 5.79 -14.03 14.71
N SER A 378 6.52 -12.99 15.12
CA SER A 378 6.01 -11.97 16.05
C SER A 378 4.81 -11.21 15.47
N LEU A 379 3.92 -10.73 16.35
CA LEU A 379 2.78 -9.89 15.95
C LEU A 379 3.14 -8.42 16.11
N ASP A 380 2.89 -7.61 15.09
CA ASP A 380 3.00 -6.15 15.16
C ASP A 380 1.87 -5.50 14.34
N MET A 381 1.66 -4.19 14.53
CA MET A 381 0.61 -3.43 13.86
C MET A 381 1.24 -2.36 12.97
N LEU A 382 0.94 -2.38 11.67
CA LEU A 382 1.30 -1.32 10.74
C LEU A 382 0.19 -0.26 10.75
N THR A 383 0.49 0.94 11.25
CA THR A 383 -0.44 2.07 11.31
C THR A 383 0.04 3.19 10.37
N PRO A 384 -0.85 4.12 9.97
CA PRO A 384 -0.47 5.32 9.23
C PRO A 384 0.69 6.08 9.87
N GLU A 385 0.67 6.27 11.20
CA GLU A 385 1.71 7.00 11.93
C GLU A 385 3.04 6.25 11.89
N ASN A 386 3.05 4.96 12.26
CA ASN A 386 4.31 4.24 12.32
C ASN A 386 4.91 3.92 10.95
N SER A 387 4.09 3.90 9.89
CA SER A 387 4.57 3.89 8.50
C SER A 387 5.35 5.17 8.18
N ILE A 388 4.82 6.35 8.52
CA ILE A 388 5.53 7.63 8.33
C ILE A 388 6.77 7.72 9.22
N GLN A 389 6.68 7.32 10.49
CA GLN A 389 7.83 7.28 11.40
C GLN A 389 8.93 6.36 10.88
N ALA A 390 8.58 5.20 10.33
CA ALA A 390 9.54 4.28 9.75
C ALA A 390 10.24 4.88 8.52
N GLN A 391 9.48 5.45 7.58
CA GLN A 391 10.02 6.10 6.40
C GLN A 391 10.92 7.30 6.76
N TYR A 392 10.56 8.05 7.80
CA TYR A 392 11.42 9.09 8.37
C TYR A 392 12.73 8.53 8.91
N LEU A 393 12.71 7.45 9.70
CA LEU A 393 13.92 6.82 10.25
C LEU A 393 14.81 6.19 9.16
N LEU A 394 14.20 5.65 8.11
CA LEU A 394 14.93 5.20 6.92
C LEU A 394 15.61 6.38 6.22
N GLY A 395 15.02 7.57 6.27
CA GLY A 395 15.56 8.79 5.68
C GLY A 395 15.43 8.83 4.17
N SER A 396 14.35 8.26 3.61
CA SER A 396 14.03 8.37 2.17
C SER A 396 13.77 9.81 1.75
N ASP A 397 13.91 10.13 0.47
CA ASP A 397 13.56 11.46 -0.06
C ASP A 397 12.06 11.55 -0.35
N PHE A 398 11.45 10.44 -0.79
CA PHE A 398 10.01 10.32 -0.99
C PHE A 398 9.40 9.27 -0.07
N ALA A 399 8.35 9.65 0.63
CA ALA A 399 7.50 8.76 1.41
C ALA A 399 6.13 8.58 0.73
N VAL A 400 5.53 7.42 0.90
CA VAL A 400 4.19 7.12 0.39
C VAL A 400 3.25 6.83 1.56
N VAL A 401 2.03 7.38 1.49
CA VAL A 401 0.99 7.18 2.52
C VAL A 401 0.57 5.71 2.64
N LEU A 402 0.24 5.28 3.86
CA LEU A 402 -0.32 3.94 4.08
C LEU A 402 -1.73 3.84 3.51
N ASP A 403 -1.97 2.80 2.72
CA ASP A 403 -3.24 2.46 2.12
C ASP A 403 -3.62 1.00 2.36
N GLU A 404 -4.85 0.65 2.05
CA GLU A 404 -5.31 -0.74 1.98
C GLU A 404 -5.51 -1.17 0.53
N CYS A 405 -4.71 -2.14 0.09
CA CYS A 405 -4.80 -2.68 -1.26
C CYS A 405 -5.83 -3.80 -1.33
N THR A 406 -6.95 -3.57 -2.02
CA THR A 406 -7.97 -4.60 -2.26
C THR A 406 -7.66 -5.44 -3.51
N PRO A 407 -7.85 -6.77 -3.47
CA PRO A 407 -7.84 -7.61 -4.67
C PRO A 407 -9.00 -7.33 -5.64
N TYR A 408 -8.83 -7.61 -6.94
CA TYR A 408 -9.85 -7.32 -7.96
C TYR A 408 -11.18 -8.05 -7.82
N HIS A 409 -11.19 -9.21 -7.16
CA HIS A 409 -12.36 -10.09 -7.04
C HIS A 409 -13.19 -9.79 -5.79
N ILE A 410 -12.79 -8.79 -5.00
CA ILE A 410 -13.54 -8.36 -3.82
C ILE A 410 -14.71 -7.47 -4.24
N GLU A 411 -15.83 -7.63 -3.53
CA GLU A 411 -17.06 -6.86 -3.76
C GLU A 411 -16.81 -5.34 -3.78
N ARG A 412 -17.59 -4.64 -4.61
CA ARG A 412 -17.52 -3.19 -4.78
C ARG A 412 -17.71 -2.48 -3.43
N GLU A 413 -18.65 -2.94 -2.62
CA GLU A 413 -18.97 -2.37 -1.30
C GLU A 413 -17.77 -2.44 -0.35
N TYR A 414 -17.00 -3.53 -0.39
CA TYR A 414 -15.78 -3.62 0.42
C TYR A 414 -14.68 -2.72 -0.14
N THR A 415 -14.52 -2.68 -1.47
CA THR A 415 -13.56 -1.77 -2.12
C THR A 415 -13.84 -0.31 -1.79
N GLU A 416 -15.11 0.09 -1.77
CA GLU A 416 -15.54 1.43 -1.35
C GLU A 416 -15.20 1.70 0.13
N ARG A 417 -15.49 0.76 1.04
CA ARG A 417 -15.09 0.88 2.47
C ARG A 417 -13.58 0.97 2.65
N SER A 418 -12.81 0.18 1.89
CA SER A 418 -11.34 0.19 1.93
C SER A 418 -10.76 1.51 1.40
N MET A 419 -11.29 2.02 0.28
CA MET A 419 -10.92 3.33 -0.25
C MET A 419 -11.19 4.42 0.79
N HIS A 420 -12.37 4.42 1.40
CA HIS A 420 -12.72 5.36 2.46
C HIS A 420 -11.84 5.24 3.69
N ARG A 421 -11.42 4.03 4.08
CA ARG A 421 -10.45 3.83 5.16
C ARG A 421 -9.08 4.38 4.78
N SER A 422 -8.63 4.13 3.56
CA SER A 422 -7.34 4.63 3.05
C SER A 422 -7.31 6.16 3.04
N HIS A 423 -8.36 6.83 2.60
CA HIS A 423 -8.48 8.29 2.69
C HIS A 423 -8.34 8.81 4.15
N ARG A 424 -8.88 8.11 5.16
CA ARG A 424 -8.68 8.47 6.58
C ARG A 424 -7.24 8.25 7.02
N TRP A 425 -6.64 7.16 6.57
CA TRP A 425 -5.23 6.86 6.80
C TRP A 425 -4.32 7.92 6.18
N TYR A 426 -4.68 8.48 5.02
CA TYR A 426 -3.92 9.55 4.36
C TYR A 426 -3.87 10.82 5.20
N ILE A 427 -4.99 11.21 5.82
CA ILE A 427 -5.01 12.34 6.76
C ILE A 427 -4.12 12.07 7.97
N ARG A 428 -4.16 10.86 8.53
CA ARG A 428 -3.29 10.48 9.66
C ARG A 428 -1.81 10.48 9.28
N CYS A 429 -1.49 10.04 8.06
CA CYS A 429 -0.14 10.16 7.50
C CYS A 429 0.28 11.63 7.37
N LEU A 430 -0.58 12.51 6.84
CA LEU A 430 -0.32 13.94 6.72
C LEU A 430 -0.06 14.60 8.08
N LEU A 431 -0.86 14.28 9.10
CA LEU A 431 -0.69 14.83 10.45
C LEU A 431 0.63 14.39 11.09
N GLU A 432 0.99 13.11 10.98
CA GLU A 432 2.27 12.62 11.51
C GLU A 432 3.45 13.17 10.69
N PHE A 433 3.29 13.37 9.39
CA PHE A 433 4.27 14.01 8.53
C PHE A 433 4.46 15.49 8.91
N GLN A 434 3.37 16.23 9.16
CA GLN A 434 3.42 17.62 9.66
C GLN A 434 4.24 17.72 10.94
N LYS A 435 3.97 16.81 11.87
CA LYS A 435 4.67 16.73 13.15
C LYS A 435 6.15 16.41 12.94
N ALA A 436 6.49 15.52 12.01
CA ALA A 436 7.88 15.21 11.68
C ALA A 436 8.63 16.44 11.13
N MET A 437 7.95 17.28 10.34
CA MET A 437 8.54 18.49 9.74
C MET A 437 8.60 19.68 10.70
N SER A 438 7.66 19.79 11.65
CA SER A 438 7.56 20.94 12.57
C SER A 438 8.26 20.74 13.90
N MET A 439 8.44 19.49 14.36
CA MET A 439 9.04 19.20 15.65
C MET A 439 10.58 19.26 15.57
N PRO A 440 11.22 20.16 16.34
CA PRO A 440 12.67 20.11 16.51
C PRO A 440 13.06 18.76 17.12
N ASN A 441 14.02 18.07 16.52
CA ASN A 441 14.52 16.76 16.98
C ASN A 441 13.45 15.65 17.03
N TYR A 442 12.61 15.54 16.00
CA TYR A 442 11.61 14.46 15.88
C TYR A 442 12.17 13.05 16.10
N HIS A 443 13.42 12.78 15.72
CA HIS A 443 14.07 11.49 15.99
C HIS A 443 14.26 11.19 17.49
N SER A 444 14.43 12.20 18.34
CA SER A 444 14.49 12.04 19.81
C SER A 444 13.14 11.60 20.36
N TYR A 445 12.04 12.18 19.86
CA TYR A 445 10.69 11.71 20.17
C TYR A 445 10.48 10.24 19.75
N LEU A 446 10.97 9.85 18.56
CA LEU A 446 10.90 8.45 18.12
C LEU A 446 11.75 7.50 18.98
N ASN A 447 12.90 7.98 19.50
CA ASN A 447 13.72 7.21 20.43
C ASN A 447 12.96 6.95 21.75
N GLU A 448 12.28 7.95 22.30
CA GLU A 448 11.44 7.77 23.50
C GLU A 448 10.30 6.76 23.27
N LEU A 449 9.62 6.84 22.12
CA LEU A 449 8.60 5.86 21.74
C LEU A 449 9.19 4.45 21.65
N HIS A 450 10.38 4.31 21.08
CA HIS A 450 11.08 3.04 20.97
C HIS A 450 11.43 2.47 22.36
N ASN A 451 12.07 3.28 23.21
CA ASN A 451 12.42 2.93 24.58
C ASN A 451 11.20 2.46 25.38
N LYS A 452 10.08 3.18 25.24
CA LYS A 452 8.81 2.80 25.87
C LYS A 452 8.23 1.51 25.29
N LYS A 453 8.26 1.30 23.97
CA LYS A 453 7.71 0.09 23.32
C LYS A 453 8.48 -1.16 23.72
N TYR A 454 9.80 -1.08 23.80
CA TYR A 454 10.67 -2.25 24.03
C TYR A 454 11.22 -2.35 25.46
N GLY A 455 10.96 -1.38 26.34
CA GLY A 455 11.46 -1.39 27.71
C GLY A 455 12.97 -1.18 27.82
N VAL A 456 13.55 -0.48 26.83
CA VAL A 456 15.00 -0.21 26.74
C VAL A 456 15.30 1.26 27.06
N LYS A 457 16.58 1.62 27.18
CA LYS A 457 17.06 2.97 27.51
C LYS A 457 18.11 3.43 26.50
N ASP A 458 17.88 3.13 25.23
CA ASP A 458 18.82 3.43 24.16
C ASP A 458 18.88 4.93 23.94
N LYS A 459 20.08 5.44 23.63
CA LYS A 459 20.29 6.81 23.19
C LYS A 459 20.70 6.79 21.72
N TRP A 460 19.79 7.21 20.85
CA TRP A 460 20.10 7.32 19.42
C TRP A 460 20.99 8.52 19.15
N ARG A 461 21.79 8.43 18.08
CA ARG A 461 22.61 9.56 17.61
C ARG A 461 21.70 10.69 17.13
N GLU A 462 22.03 11.91 17.52
CA GLU A 462 21.38 13.11 16.99
C GLU A 462 21.74 13.28 15.52
N ARG A 463 20.76 13.70 14.72
CA ARG A 463 20.91 13.91 13.28
C ARG A 463 20.05 15.07 12.82
N GLU A 464 20.48 15.73 11.76
CA GLU A 464 19.65 16.72 11.08
C GLU A 464 18.29 16.14 10.69
N ALA A 465 17.27 17.01 10.69
CA ALA A 465 15.94 16.63 10.24
C ALA A 465 15.99 16.20 8.77
N ASN A 466 15.34 15.09 8.45
CA ASN A 466 15.25 14.62 7.08
C ASN A 466 14.32 15.52 6.27
N ARG A 467 14.79 15.97 5.10
CA ARG A 467 13.92 16.58 4.09
C ARG A 467 13.27 15.46 3.30
N GLN A 468 11.95 15.37 3.35
CA GLN A 468 11.18 14.37 2.64
C GLN A 468 9.99 15.03 1.93
N ALA A 469 9.49 14.39 0.89
CA ALA A 469 8.22 14.74 0.25
C ALA A 469 7.24 13.57 0.30
N LEU A 470 5.95 13.86 0.37
CA LEU A 470 4.90 12.87 0.60
C LEU A 470 4.02 12.67 -0.64
N TYR A 471 3.84 11.42 -1.03
CA TYR A 471 2.94 11.01 -2.11
C TYR A 471 1.63 10.44 -1.57
N GLY A 472 0.51 10.88 -2.13
CA GLY A 472 -0.82 10.33 -1.89
C GLY A 472 -1.14 9.19 -2.87
N ILE A 473 -1.98 8.23 -2.49
CA ILE A 473 -2.38 7.12 -3.38
C ILE A 473 -3.85 7.28 -3.80
N ILE A 474 -4.10 7.23 -5.11
CA ILE A 474 -5.45 7.11 -5.66
C ILE A 474 -5.85 5.63 -5.64
N GLN A 475 -6.77 5.28 -4.76
CA GLN A 475 -7.44 3.98 -4.68
C GLN A 475 -8.77 3.93 -5.47
N GLY A 476 -9.49 2.80 -5.41
CA GLY A 476 -10.82 2.64 -6.01
C GLY A 476 -11.03 1.31 -6.75
N GLY A 477 -10.02 0.45 -6.79
CA GLY A 477 -10.07 -0.82 -7.53
C GLY A 477 -10.33 -0.60 -9.03
N ILE A 478 -11.15 -1.45 -9.62
CA ILE A 478 -11.54 -1.37 -11.04
C ILE A 478 -12.73 -0.45 -11.31
N TYR A 479 -13.29 0.17 -10.27
CA TYR A 479 -14.56 0.89 -10.35
C TYR A 479 -14.32 2.36 -10.67
N THR A 480 -14.82 2.80 -11.82
CA THR A 480 -14.63 4.16 -12.35
C THR A 480 -15.15 5.24 -11.41
N ASP A 481 -16.32 5.02 -10.81
CA ASP A 481 -16.94 5.95 -9.87
C ASP A 481 -16.16 6.06 -8.56
N LEU A 482 -15.57 4.96 -8.07
CA LEU A 482 -14.70 4.99 -6.90
C LEU A 482 -13.37 5.68 -7.22
N ARG A 483 -12.80 5.46 -8.40
CA ARG A 483 -11.60 6.20 -8.87
C ARG A 483 -11.86 7.70 -8.91
N MET A 484 -13.00 8.12 -9.46
CA MET A 484 -13.42 9.53 -9.46
C MET A 484 -13.50 10.13 -8.05
N LYS A 485 -14.23 9.46 -7.14
CA LYS A 485 -14.33 9.89 -5.72
C LYS A 485 -12.95 9.99 -5.06
N SER A 486 -12.07 9.05 -5.38
CA SER A 486 -10.71 9.03 -4.86
C SER A 486 -9.87 10.19 -5.38
N CYS A 487 -9.94 10.50 -6.69
CA CYS A 487 -9.28 11.67 -7.27
C CYS A 487 -9.76 12.97 -6.62
N GLN A 488 -11.07 13.14 -6.44
CA GLN A 488 -11.67 14.32 -5.78
C GLN A 488 -11.12 14.57 -4.37
N VAL A 489 -10.74 13.52 -3.64
CA VAL A 489 -10.12 13.65 -2.32
C VAL A 489 -8.61 13.88 -2.46
N VAL A 490 -7.91 12.96 -3.13
CA VAL A 490 -6.44 12.89 -3.08
C VAL A 490 -5.78 14.02 -3.86
N CYS A 491 -6.36 14.44 -4.99
CA CYS A 491 -5.82 15.58 -5.77
C CYS A 491 -5.86 16.89 -4.96
N ASN A 492 -6.87 17.06 -4.10
CA ASN A 492 -7.09 18.24 -3.26
C ASN A 492 -6.34 18.20 -1.92
N LEU A 493 -5.67 17.10 -1.58
CA LEU A 493 -4.80 17.02 -0.40
C LEU A 493 -3.40 17.56 -0.71
N PRO A 494 -2.66 18.09 0.29
CA PRO A 494 -1.39 18.78 0.07
C PRO A 494 -0.21 17.82 -0.12
N PHE A 495 -0.39 16.78 -0.95
CA PHE A 495 0.69 15.88 -1.37
C PHE A 495 1.58 16.53 -2.41
N PHE A 496 2.87 16.24 -2.34
CA PHE A 496 3.83 16.62 -3.38
C PHE A 496 3.51 15.91 -4.70
N GLY A 497 3.30 14.60 -4.64
CA GLY A 497 3.03 13.75 -5.81
C GLY A 497 1.82 12.83 -5.61
N LEU A 498 1.38 12.22 -6.70
CA LEU A 498 0.26 11.29 -6.73
C LEU A 498 0.74 9.91 -7.16
N CYS A 499 0.23 8.87 -6.53
CA CYS A 499 0.40 7.49 -6.95
C CYS A 499 -0.92 6.95 -7.47
N ILE A 500 -0.88 6.16 -8.55
CA ILE A 500 -2.01 5.32 -8.95
C ILE A 500 -1.73 3.92 -8.37
N GLY A 501 -2.54 3.53 -7.37
CA GLY A 501 -2.40 2.27 -6.66
C GLY A 501 -3.65 1.40 -6.70
N GLY A 502 -3.63 0.32 -5.91
CA GLY A 502 -4.73 -0.64 -5.81
C GLY A 502 -4.79 -1.63 -6.97
N CYS A 503 -5.83 -2.45 -6.95
CA CYS A 503 -6.15 -3.35 -8.05
C CYS A 503 -6.35 -2.56 -9.36
N LEU A 504 -5.63 -2.96 -10.41
CA LEU A 504 -5.80 -2.43 -11.76
C LEU A 504 -6.62 -3.38 -12.65
N GLY A 505 -6.93 -4.60 -12.18
CA GLY A 505 -7.87 -5.50 -12.83
C GLY A 505 -7.24 -6.78 -13.37
N LYS A 506 -8.14 -7.66 -13.83
CA LYS A 506 -7.81 -9.05 -14.17
C LYS A 506 -7.01 -9.22 -15.46
N ASP A 507 -7.17 -8.31 -16.42
CA ASP A 507 -6.59 -8.37 -17.76
C ASP A 507 -6.00 -7.00 -18.18
N LYS A 508 -5.44 -6.90 -19.38
CA LYS A 508 -4.78 -5.68 -19.86
C LYS A 508 -5.79 -4.60 -20.23
N GLN A 509 -6.91 -4.98 -20.82
CA GLN A 509 -7.96 -4.05 -21.22
C GLN A 509 -8.52 -3.32 -20.00
N MET A 510 -8.80 -4.05 -18.92
CA MET A 510 -9.29 -3.47 -17.67
C MET A 510 -8.24 -2.55 -17.04
N MET A 511 -6.98 -2.96 -17.00
CA MET A 511 -5.87 -2.14 -16.49
C MET A 511 -5.74 -0.82 -17.25
N TYR A 512 -5.76 -0.88 -18.58
CA TYR A 512 -5.69 0.31 -19.42
C TYR A 512 -6.89 1.23 -19.20
N SER A 513 -8.10 0.68 -19.13
CA SER A 513 -9.30 1.47 -18.84
C SER A 513 -9.25 2.15 -17.46
N VAL A 514 -8.75 1.44 -16.43
CA VAL A 514 -8.60 2.02 -15.08
C VAL A 514 -7.58 3.15 -15.09
N ILE A 515 -6.43 2.95 -15.73
CA ILE A 515 -5.38 3.96 -15.82
C ILE A 515 -5.88 5.19 -16.59
N GLU A 516 -6.43 4.99 -17.79
CA GLU A 516 -6.96 6.06 -18.65
C GLU A 516 -8.01 6.90 -17.93
N LYS A 517 -9.03 6.26 -17.33
CA LYS A 517 -10.08 6.95 -16.59
C LYS A 517 -9.53 7.68 -15.36
N THR A 518 -8.62 7.05 -14.62
CA THR A 518 -7.99 7.69 -13.45
C THR A 518 -7.21 8.93 -13.87
N MET A 519 -6.40 8.83 -14.93
CA MET A 519 -5.63 9.95 -15.45
C MET A 519 -6.51 11.04 -16.05
N TRP A 520 -7.63 10.68 -16.67
CA TRP A 520 -8.66 11.64 -17.08
C TRP A 520 -9.16 12.45 -15.87
N PHE A 521 -9.58 11.79 -14.78
CA PHE A 521 -10.00 12.48 -13.56
C PHE A 521 -8.86 13.30 -12.92
N VAL A 522 -7.62 12.83 -12.95
CA VAL A 522 -6.46 13.59 -12.43
C VAL A 522 -6.25 14.88 -13.22
N ARG A 523 -6.43 14.84 -14.56
CA ARG A 523 -6.35 16.05 -15.39
C ARG A 523 -7.53 16.98 -15.13
N GLU A 524 -8.75 16.47 -15.05
CA GLU A 524 -9.94 17.29 -14.78
C GLU A 524 -9.90 17.94 -13.39
N GLU A 525 -9.65 17.16 -12.33
CA GLU A 525 -9.57 17.67 -10.96
C GLU A 525 -8.29 18.48 -10.72
N GLY A 526 -7.19 18.15 -11.42
CA GLY A 526 -5.95 18.92 -11.40
C GLY A 526 -6.08 20.27 -12.13
N SER A 527 -6.91 20.33 -13.17
CA SER A 527 -7.27 21.56 -13.89
C SER A 527 -8.36 22.38 -13.17
N ALA A 528 -9.13 21.75 -12.27
CA ALA A 528 -10.05 22.44 -11.36
C ALA A 528 -9.32 23.27 -10.29
N GLY A 529 -7.99 23.18 -10.21
CA GLY A 529 -7.16 24.29 -9.77
C GLY A 529 -7.08 25.36 -10.86
N LYS A 530 -8.05 26.28 -10.91
CA LYS A 530 -7.70 27.67 -11.24
C LYS A 530 -6.41 27.95 -10.49
N ALA A 531 -5.34 28.31 -11.20
CA ALA A 531 -4.05 28.69 -10.63
C ALA A 531 -4.27 29.36 -9.26
N ASN A 532 -4.06 28.62 -8.17
CA ASN A 532 -4.16 29.17 -6.84
C ASN A 532 -2.91 30.04 -6.70
N ARG A 533 -3.03 31.31 -7.10
CA ARG A 533 -2.05 32.33 -6.75
C ARG A 533 -2.03 32.41 -5.23
N ILE A 534 -0.94 31.96 -4.62
CA ILE A 534 -0.53 32.39 -3.29
C ILE A 534 0.62 33.37 -3.53
N GLY A 535 0.31 34.67 -3.52
CA GLY A 535 1.29 35.74 -3.79
C GLY A 535 1.71 35.87 -5.27
N SER A 536 2.97 36.27 -5.51
CA SER A 536 3.56 36.48 -6.83
C SER A 536 4.06 35.19 -7.51
N THR A 537 3.87 34.03 -6.89
CA THR A 537 4.36 32.74 -7.40
C THR A 537 3.23 31.99 -8.10
N LEU A 538 3.41 31.71 -9.39
CA LEU A 538 2.57 30.77 -10.14
C LEU A 538 2.78 29.35 -9.55
N VAL A 539 1.91 28.92 -8.63
CA VAL A 539 1.80 27.52 -8.23
C VAL A 539 0.76 26.87 -9.16
N GLY A 540 1.27 26.42 -10.29
CA GLY A 540 0.49 25.79 -11.35
C GLY A 540 1.40 24.89 -12.17
N SER A 541 1.79 23.74 -11.61
CA SER A 541 2.31 22.61 -12.37
C SER A 541 1.73 21.33 -11.76
N SER A 542 1.12 20.50 -12.61
CA SER A 542 0.49 19.23 -12.23
C SER A 542 1.45 18.39 -11.38
N LYS A 543 1.02 17.89 -10.21
CA LYS A 543 1.81 16.99 -9.36
C LYS A 543 2.39 15.82 -10.17
N PRO A 544 3.63 15.36 -9.89
CA PRO A 544 4.18 14.18 -10.55
C PRO A 544 3.34 12.94 -10.21
N VAL A 545 3.05 12.12 -11.22
CA VAL A 545 2.24 10.91 -11.12
C VAL A 545 3.11 9.67 -11.22
N HIS A 546 3.01 8.80 -10.23
CA HIS A 546 3.72 7.54 -10.14
C HIS A 546 2.76 6.35 -10.30
N LEU A 547 3.04 5.43 -11.22
CA LEU A 547 2.25 4.21 -11.40
C LEU A 547 2.90 3.02 -10.69
N LEU A 548 2.25 2.58 -9.62
CA LEU A 548 2.81 1.57 -8.72
C LEU A 548 2.84 0.17 -9.35
N GLY A 549 4.02 -0.45 -9.35
CA GLY A 549 4.23 -1.86 -9.62
C GLY A 549 4.21 -2.29 -11.09
N ILE A 550 4.26 -1.35 -12.04
CA ILE A 550 4.25 -1.61 -13.48
C ILE A 550 5.67 -1.67 -14.05
N GLY A 551 5.94 -2.73 -14.82
CA GLY A 551 7.26 -2.92 -15.42
C GLY A 551 7.32 -3.70 -16.72
N GLN A 552 6.18 -4.02 -17.36
CA GLN A 552 6.24 -4.47 -18.75
C GLN A 552 6.37 -3.25 -19.65
N ILE A 553 7.20 -3.36 -20.68
CA ILE A 553 7.59 -2.23 -21.53
C ILE A 553 6.37 -1.60 -22.22
N LYS A 554 5.49 -2.43 -22.77
CA LYS A 554 4.24 -1.98 -23.39
C LYS A 554 3.33 -1.19 -22.43
N ASP A 555 3.28 -1.58 -21.16
CA ASP A 555 2.46 -0.89 -20.16
C ASP A 555 3.05 0.48 -19.79
N ILE A 556 4.38 0.59 -19.79
CA ILE A 556 5.09 1.85 -19.57
C ILE A 556 4.73 2.82 -20.70
N PHE A 557 4.84 2.41 -21.96
CA PHE A 557 4.44 3.25 -23.11
C PHE A 557 2.98 3.70 -23.02
N PHE A 558 2.07 2.79 -22.65
CA PHE A 558 0.67 3.15 -22.42
C PHE A 558 0.54 4.21 -21.31
N GLY A 559 1.17 3.98 -20.14
CA GLY A 559 1.12 4.90 -19.02
C GLY A 559 1.71 6.28 -19.35
N VAL A 560 2.82 6.31 -20.07
CA VAL A 560 3.46 7.55 -20.54
C VAL A 560 2.50 8.36 -21.40
N ARG A 561 1.80 7.73 -22.37
CA ARG A 561 0.77 8.40 -23.18
C ARG A 561 -0.40 8.95 -22.35
N GLN A 562 -0.64 8.42 -21.16
CA GLN A 562 -1.65 8.93 -20.24
C GLN A 562 -1.16 10.09 -19.35
N GLY A 563 0.12 10.44 -19.42
CA GLY A 563 0.75 11.51 -18.62
C GLY A 563 1.35 11.04 -17.29
N ILE A 564 1.75 9.77 -17.22
CA ILE A 564 2.41 9.20 -16.03
C ILE A 564 3.91 9.46 -16.09
N ASP A 565 4.47 9.94 -14.98
CA ASP A 565 5.83 10.47 -14.91
C ASP A 565 6.84 9.45 -14.38
N THR A 566 6.42 8.47 -13.57
CA THR A 566 7.35 7.48 -13.01
C THR A 566 6.70 6.11 -12.82
N PHE A 567 7.52 5.06 -12.87
CA PHE A 567 7.12 3.65 -12.74
C PHE A 567 8.08 2.90 -11.83
N ASP A 568 7.65 1.79 -11.22
CA ASP A 568 8.54 0.91 -10.47
C ASP A 568 8.24 -0.58 -10.72
N CYS A 569 9.27 -1.41 -10.80
CA CYS A 569 9.06 -2.85 -10.79
C CYS A 569 10.28 -3.68 -10.41
N VAL A 570 10.02 -4.85 -9.84
CA VAL A 570 11.04 -5.88 -9.56
C VAL A 570 11.41 -6.71 -10.80
N ILE A 571 10.64 -6.63 -11.89
CA ILE A 571 10.76 -7.52 -13.05
C ILE A 571 12.18 -7.54 -13.65
N PRO A 572 12.84 -6.40 -13.93
CA PRO A 572 14.17 -6.41 -14.58
C PRO A 572 15.21 -7.21 -13.79
N THR A 573 15.34 -6.95 -12.48
CA THR A 573 16.32 -7.66 -11.63
C THR A 573 15.88 -9.10 -11.34
N ARG A 574 14.57 -9.37 -11.29
CA ARG A 574 14.05 -10.74 -11.10
C ARG A 574 14.33 -11.61 -12.32
N LEU A 575 14.11 -11.10 -13.52
CA LEU A 575 14.41 -11.79 -14.78
C LEU A 575 15.90 -12.15 -14.85
N ALA A 576 16.78 -11.18 -14.56
CA ALA A 576 18.22 -11.37 -14.55
C ALA A 576 18.66 -12.56 -13.66
N ARG A 577 18.21 -12.59 -12.40
CA ARG A 577 18.52 -13.67 -11.46
C ARG A 577 17.97 -15.04 -11.87
N HIS A 578 17.01 -15.09 -12.78
CA HIS A 578 16.47 -16.32 -13.34
C HIS A 578 17.05 -16.67 -14.72
N GLY A 579 18.11 -15.99 -15.15
CA GLY A 579 18.80 -16.26 -16.41
C GLY A 579 18.10 -15.65 -17.63
N TYR A 580 17.39 -14.53 -17.46
CA TYR A 580 16.74 -13.81 -18.55
C TYR A 580 17.34 -12.42 -18.71
N TYR A 581 17.64 -12.04 -19.95
CA TYR A 581 18.07 -10.69 -20.31
C TYR A 581 17.00 -10.00 -21.15
N LEU A 582 16.80 -8.71 -20.91
CA LEU A 582 15.95 -7.85 -21.74
C LEU A 582 16.67 -7.50 -23.04
N CYS A 583 15.94 -7.38 -24.14
CA CYS A 583 16.50 -7.10 -25.45
C CYS A 583 15.54 -6.31 -26.33
N THR A 584 16.08 -5.58 -27.30
CA THR A 584 15.34 -4.77 -28.27
C THR A 584 14.69 -5.66 -29.33
N VAL A 585 13.76 -5.09 -30.10
CA VAL A 585 13.09 -5.82 -31.19
C VAL A 585 14.10 -6.31 -32.24
N LYS A 586 15.20 -5.57 -32.48
CA LYS A 586 16.30 -5.99 -33.38
C LYS A 586 16.85 -7.35 -32.93
N THR A 587 17.40 -7.42 -31.72
CA THR A 587 17.99 -8.65 -31.16
C THR A 587 16.97 -9.79 -31.06
N ILE A 588 15.69 -9.47 -30.78
CA ILE A 588 14.63 -10.49 -30.79
C ILE A 588 14.51 -11.13 -32.17
N LYS A 589 14.42 -10.35 -33.25
CA LYS A 589 14.30 -10.87 -34.62
C LYS A 589 15.48 -11.77 -34.99
N ASP A 590 16.71 -11.33 -34.71
CA ASP A 590 17.93 -12.11 -34.98
C ASP A 590 17.91 -13.47 -34.25
N VAL A 591 17.36 -13.50 -33.04
CA VAL A 591 17.26 -14.73 -32.23
C VAL A 591 16.11 -15.62 -32.70
N GLU A 592 15.00 -15.06 -33.15
CA GLU A 592 13.88 -15.84 -33.72
C GLU A 592 14.28 -16.57 -34.99
N GLU A 593 15.08 -15.93 -35.85
CA GLU A 593 15.64 -16.55 -37.05
C GLU A 593 16.46 -17.79 -36.68
N LYS A 594 17.31 -17.69 -35.65
CA LYS A 594 18.10 -18.81 -35.13
C LYS A 594 17.25 -19.90 -34.45
N LEU A 595 16.09 -19.54 -33.88
CA LEU A 595 15.23 -20.48 -33.15
C LEU A 595 14.10 -21.08 -33.99
N HIS A 596 13.85 -20.54 -35.18
CA HIS A 596 12.64 -20.79 -35.97
C HIS A 596 11.35 -20.71 -35.14
N LYS A 597 11.29 -19.72 -34.23
CA LYS A 597 10.20 -19.59 -33.27
C LYS A 597 9.97 -18.14 -32.87
N CYS A 598 8.69 -17.73 -32.92
CA CYS A 598 8.26 -16.43 -32.44
C CYS A 598 8.40 -16.28 -30.91
N ILE A 599 9.02 -15.19 -30.49
CA ILE A 599 9.22 -14.76 -29.11
C ILE A 599 8.23 -13.62 -28.83
N LYS A 600 7.35 -13.85 -27.86
CA LYS A 600 6.27 -12.91 -27.51
C LYS A 600 6.61 -11.90 -26.42
N ASN A 601 7.79 -12.00 -25.80
CA ASN A 601 8.19 -11.12 -24.70
C ASN A 601 9.50 -10.43 -25.05
N GLU A 602 9.79 -9.33 -24.38
CA GLU A 602 10.97 -8.49 -24.60
C GLU A 602 12.20 -9.02 -23.84
N TYR A 603 12.27 -10.34 -23.62
CA TYR A 603 13.36 -11.00 -22.92
C TYR A 603 13.66 -12.40 -23.47
N ILE A 604 14.93 -12.78 -23.39
CA ILE A 604 15.45 -14.05 -23.88
C ILE A 604 16.12 -14.82 -22.74
N LYS A 605 16.05 -16.15 -22.79
CA LYS A 605 16.69 -17.05 -21.82
C LYS A 605 18.13 -17.29 -22.23
N ILE A 606 19.08 -16.90 -21.37
CA ILE A 606 20.51 -17.09 -21.66
C ILE A 606 20.91 -18.56 -21.80
N LYS A 607 20.18 -19.47 -21.14
CA LYS A 607 20.41 -20.92 -21.20
C LYS A 607 20.06 -21.58 -22.54
N SER A 608 19.49 -20.83 -23.49
CA SER A 608 19.09 -21.38 -24.79
C SER A 608 20.31 -21.95 -25.54
N ARG A 609 20.14 -23.05 -26.27
CA ARG A 609 21.23 -23.71 -27.00
C ARG A 609 21.87 -22.81 -28.06
N ILE A 610 21.10 -21.91 -28.64
CA ILE A 610 21.59 -20.90 -29.60
C ILE A 610 22.70 -20.00 -29.04
N HIS A 611 22.84 -19.94 -27.71
CA HIS A 611 23.85 -19.13 -27.06
C HIS A 611 25.09 -19.91 -26.66
N GLU A 612 25.14 -21.24 -26.83
CA GLU A 612 26.26 -22.06 -26.33
C GLU A 612 27.61 -21.68 -26.91
N MET A 613 27.62 -21.29 -28.19
CA MET A 613 28.82 -20.89 -28.93
C MET A 613 28.67 -19.48 -29.53
N ASP A 614 27.72 -18.67 -29.04
CA ASP A 614 27.48 -17.31 -29.55
C ASP A 614 28.52 -16.33 -28.98
N PRO A 615 29.50 -15.85 -29.78
CA PRO A 615 30.56 -14.97 -29.29
C PRO A 615 30.09 -13.54 -29.07
N ASN A 616 28.88 -13.19 -29.52
CA ASN A 616 28.36 -11.84 -29.48
C ASN A 616 27.93 -11.42 -28.07
N PRO A 617 27.91 -10.12 -27.75
CA PRO A 617 27.34 -9.60 -26.51
C PRO A 617 25.82 -9.81 -26.45
N LEU A 618 25.19 -9.49 -25.31
CA LEU A 618 23.72 -9.55 -25.19
C LEU A 618 23.03 -8.62 -26.19
N GLU A 619 23.55 -7.40 -26.35
CA GLU A 619 23.13 -6.37 -27.31
C GLU A 619 24.38 -5.65 -27.82
N GLU A 620 24.52 -5.49 -29.14
CA GLU A 620 25.70 -4.85 -29.76
C GLU A 620 25.79 -3.36 -29.43
N ASP A 621 24.64 -2.67 -29.32
CA ASP A 621 24.55 -1.24 -29.08
C ASP A 621 24.49 -0.86 -27.58
N CYS A 622 24.68 -1.84 -26.69
CA CYS A 622 24.52 -1.64 -25.26
C CYS A 622 25.84 -1.28 -24.58
N PRO A 623 25.95 -0.09 -23.95
CA PRO A 623 27.20 0.37 -23.34
C PRO A 623 27.46 -0.25 -21.95
N CYS A 624 26.63 -1.19 -21.49
CA CYS A 624 26.77 -1.74 -20.14
C CYS A 624 28.04 -2.60 -20.02
N TYR A 625 28.59 -2.67 -18.80
CA TYR A 625 29.77 -3.49 -18.49
C TYR A 625 29.65 -4.93 -18.99
N THR A 626 28.46 -5.53 -18.90
CA THR A 626 28.24 -6.90 -19.36
C THR A 626 28.41 -7.05 -20.87
N CYS A 627 27.81 -6.17 -21.67
CA CYS A 627 27.89 -6.24 -23.13
C CYS A 627 29.28 -5.84 -23.65
N ALA A 628 30.00 -4.98 -22.94
CA ALA A 628 31.36 -4.61 -23.32
C ALA A 628 32.39 -5.74 -23.11
N ASN A 629 32.14 -6.66 -22.16
CA ASN A 629 33.18 -7.59 -21.68
C ASN A 629 32.85 -9.08 -21.82
N TYR A 630 31.57 -9.46 -22.03
CA TYR A 630 31.16 -10.86 -22.00
C TYR A 630 30.28 -11.24 -23.19
N SER A 631 30.56 -12.43 -23.73
CA SER A 631 29.74 -13.06 -24.77
C SER A 631 28.54 -13.79 -24.18
N ARG A 632 27.52 -14.00 -25.01
CA ARG A 632 26.38 -14.88 -24.70
C ARG A 632 26.83 -16.31 -24.40
N ALA A 633 27.87 -16.82 -25.05
CA ALA A 633 28.50 -18.12 -24.76
C ALA A 633 29.02 -18.21 -23.33
N TYR A 634 29.77 -17.20 -22.88
CA TYR A 634 30.28 -17.19 -21.51
C TYR A 634 29.14 -17.10 -20.49
N LEU A 635 28.14 -16.25 -20.72
CA LEU A 635 26.97 -16.13 -19.84
C LEU A 635 26.13 -17.43 -19.83
N ASN A 636 26.02 -18.13 -20.95
CA ASN A 636 25.40 -19.45 -21.01
C ASN A 636 26.17 -20.48 -20.18
N HIS A 637 27.51 -20.47 -20.26
CA HIS A 637 28.37 -21.29 -19.41
C HIS A 637 28.14 -21.00 -17.92
N LEU A 638 28.15 -19.73 -17.49
CA LEU A 638 27.88 -19.35 -16.10
C LEU A 638 26.51 -19.87 -15.62
N TYR A 639 25.50 -19.86 -16.49
CA TYR A 639 24.20 -20.47 -16.19
C TYR A 639 24.31 -21.98 -15.95
N LYS A 640 25.05 -22.71 -16.80
CA LYS A 640 25.21 -24.18 -16.71
C LYS A 640 25.90 -24.61 -15.42
N ILE A 641 26.89 -23.84 -14.97
CA ILE A 641 27.62 -24.12 -13.73
C ILE A 641 26.93 -23.53 -12.48
N ASN A 642 25.83 -22.80 -12.65
CA ASN A 642 25.09 -22.09 -11.60
C ASN A 642 25.94 -21.08 -10.82
N ASP A 643 26.78 -20.31 -11.52
CA ASP A 643 27.61 -19.28 -10.89
C ASP A 643 26.81 -18.00 -10.58
N ASN A 644 27.06 -17.41 -9.41
CA ASN A 644 26.41 -16.18 -8.95
C ASN A 644 26.74 -14.95 -9.83
N LEU A 645 27.89 -14.96 -10.50
CA LEU A 645 28.31 -13.90 -11.41
C LEU A 645 27.29 -13.65 -12.52
N LEU A 646 26.60 -14.70 -12.99
CA LEU A 646 25.55 -14.54 -14.01
C LEU A 646 24.47 -13.56 -13.56
N GLY A 647 23.96 -13.73 -12.33
CA GLY A 647 22.91 -12.88 -11.79
C GLY A 647 23.35 -11.41 -11.71
N THR A 648 24.63 -11.17 -11.46
CA THR A 648 25.26 -9.85 -11.46
C THR A 648 25.29 -9.27 -12.87
N LEU A 649 25.89 -9.97 -13.81
CA LEU A 649 26.06 -9.50 -15.19
C LEU A 649 24.72 -9.24 -15.88
N LEU A 650 23.73 -10.13 -15.70
CA LEU A 650 22.41 -9.92 -16.30
C LEU A 650 21.63 -8.78 -15.62
N THR A 651 21.85 -8.53 -14.33
CA THR A 651 21.18 -7.42 -13.64
C THR A 651 21.75 -6.08 -14.09
N ILE A 652 23.08 -5.97 -14.26
CA ILE A 652 23.73 -4.79 -14.84
C ILE A 652 23.12 -4.48 -16.22
N HIS A 653 23.03 -5.48 -17.09
CA HIS A 653 22.43 -5.33 -18.41
C HIS A 653 20.96 -4.88 -18.34
N ASN A 654 20.13 -5.57 -17.56
CA ASN A 654 18.70 -5.25 -17.48
C ASN A 654 18.43 -3.87 -16.86
N VAL A 655 19.28 -3.40 -15.94
CA VAL A 655 19.19 -2.04 -15.39
C VAL A 655 19.55 -1.01 -16.45
N CYS A 656 20.67 -1.19 -17.15
CA CYS A 656 21.09 -0.33 -18.26
C CYS A 656 20.02 -0.25 -19.36
N TYR A 657 19.46 -1.40 -19.74
CA TYR A 657 18.39 -1.51 -20.72
C TYR A 657 17.18 -0.63 -20.34
N MET A 658 16.72 -0.71 -19.10
CA MET A 658 15.56 0.06 -18.63
C MET A 658 15.84 1.57 -18.56
N ASN A 659 17.06 1.98 -18.18
CA ASN A 659 17.44 3.39 -18.20
C ASN A 659 17.51 3.94 -19.63
N ARG A 660 18.09 3.18 -20.57
CA ARG A 660 18.11 3.51 -22.01
C ARG A 660 16.70 3.63 -22.58
N LEU A 661 15.79 2.71 -22.23
CA LEU A 661 14.38 2.79 -22.61
C LEU A 661 13.76 4.12 -22.17
N MET A 662 13.98 4.55 -20.93
CA MET A 662 13.44 5.82 -20.43
C MET A 662 14.08 7.03 -21.11
N GLU A 663 15.38 6.99 -21.40
CA GLU A 663 16.10 8.01 -22.18
C GLU A 663 15.51 8.14 -23.60
N ASP A 664 15.32 7.02 -24.30
CA ASP A 664 14.70 6.95 -25.63
C ASP A 664 13.24 7.44 -25.60
N ILE A 665 12.45 7.10 -24.56
CA ILE A 665 11.09 7.60 -24.39
C ILE A 665 11.09 9.13 -24.26
N ARG A 666 11.97 9.71 -23.43
CA ARG A 666 12.08 11.17 -23.29
C ARG A 666 12.43 11.83 -24.62
N GLU A 667 13.36 11.25 -25.39
CA GLU A 667 13.70 11.77 -26.72
C GLU A 667 12.57 11.60 -27.74
N GLY A 668 11.84 10.49 -27.67
CA GLY A 668 10.65 10.23 -28.48
C GLY A 668 9.54 11.26 -28.25
N ILE A 669 9.32 11.67 -26.99
CA ILE A 669 8.36 12.73 -26.66
C ILE A 669 8.83 14.06 -27.25
N ARG A 670 10.09 14.46 -27.02
CA ARG A 670 10.68 15.71 -27.51
C ARG A 670 10.61 15.87 -29.03
N ARG A 671 10.71 14.75 -29.75
CA ARG A 671 10.69 14.73 -31.22
C ARG A 671 9.32 14.43 -31.81
N GLY A 672 8.29 14.20 -30.99
CA GLY A 672 6.97 13.77 -31.46
C GLY A 672 6.96 12.40 -32.14
N ARG A 673 7.90 11.51 -31.79
CA ARG A 673 8.16 10.20 -32.43
C ARG A 673 8.06 9.02 -31.46
N LEU A 674 7.17 9.11 -30.48
CA LEU A 674 7.02 8.06 -29.45
C LEU A 674 6.63 6.69 -30.03
N ASP A 675 5.85 6.66 -31.12
CA ASP A 675 5.45 5.41 -31.79
C ASP A 675 6.65 4.69 -32.45
N GLU A 676 7.57 5.44 -33.07
CA GLU A 676 8.81 4.89 -33.63
C GLU A 676 9.69 4.30 -32.51
N VAL A 677 9.78 5.00 -31.39
CA VAL A 677 10.48 4.50 -30.21
C VAL A 677 9.82 3.23 -29.70
N GLU A 678 8.49 3.19 -29.54
CA GLU A 678 7.78 1.98 -29.12
C GLU A 678 8.10 0.80 -30.05
N GLY A 679 8.10 0.98 -31.37
CA GLY A 679 8.44 -0.07 -32.33
C GLY A 679 9.87 -0.64 -32.23
N ARG A 680 10.80 0.10 -31.60
CA ARG A 680 12.16 -0.38 -31.31
C ARG A 680 12.19 -1.30 -30.09
N TRP A 681 11.33 -1.05 -29.11
CA TRP A 681 11.39 -1.66 -27.77
C TRP A 681 10.28 -2.69 -27.51
N VAL A 682 9.15 -2.61 -28.22
CA VAL A 682 7.97 -3.46 -28.07
C VAL A 682 7.66 -4.15 -29.39
N ARG A 683 7.33 -5.44 -29.32
CA ARG A 683 6.96 -6.25 -30.48
C ARG A 683 5.47 -6.19 -30.82
#